data_AF-A0A347WM07-F1
#
_entry.id   AF-A0A347WM07-F1
#
_cell.length_a   1.000
_cell.length_b   1.000
_cell.length_c   1.000
_cell.angle_alpha   90.00
_cell.angle_beta   90.00
_cell.angle_gamma   90.00
#
_symmetry.space_group_name_H-M   'P 1'
#
loop_
_entity.id
_entity.type
_entity.pdbx_description
1 polymer ?
#
loop_
_entity_poly.entity_id
_entity_poly.type
_entity_poly.pdbx_seq_one_letter_code
_entity_poly.pdbx_strand_id
1 'polypeptide(L)'
;MIRLLGEGRVTKFIRRRGVNCVQLVNIGLTSRKTPLTLREKIHFATEDLATANQSLSHYKSVLESVILSTCNRTEIFALADQQHTGQYYIKHFIGEWFGVPYESLEPYIEIRYNEHMVEHLFLLMTGAQSDVLGETQILGQVRQAYGAAKQAGTTGVILNHLFQQGTAFAKDIHSKYQLNEHPKSLSYQAVELIRQSPNLEKQTLTLIGLGQVGELVLTYLQELPLKNIILVNRTYAKSVRHVSNNIQALPWNQLDQGVNQADIVVTALDSVEPLIGADLFPDDKIKTVYDLGVPRNVHRDVDALPQIQIYNVDHINHLLDTHAVELEEKIHLIRQEVWQEIEQYFQWQNNLDAVPIVQGLREKMTDHLETVETSLENKLPDLSPREKKVISKHLKSLVNAMLKEPVKVTKELMASPQPHEKLSFVADLFGLEITEEQSKEKESIKVGSRGSQLALNQTRRVVAMLEEKFPQESFEIIIIQTEGDKDQFSKLSQIGGKGVFVKQIEQALLDGKIDMAVHSLKDVPTKLSSGTMLAAFPKRANAFDVFISREYPEFNRLPMGAKVGTGSLRRISQLRQLRPDLKFVEIRGNIDTRLNKLKTEDLDAIILAMAGIDRLSLISQGDGYYTELFDVDTMVPAIGQGCLAIQIRSNDSQNMKRLQALNHEKSEICVTAERQYLRRFGVDCRYPIGAYCQFTVSGDLTLIAMLGDETGQQIIRQTFTQSGTNIDPVDLGNAAFDGISQNSSVDEWGR
;
A
#
# COMPACT_ATOMS: atom_id res chain seq x y z
N MET A 1 -17.01 -4.93 -25.84
CA MET A 1 -15.86 -4.00 -25.80
C MET A 1 -16.22 -2.57 -25.47
N ILE A 2 -16.98 -1.81 -26.28
CA ILE A 2 -17.35 -0.42 -25.88
C ILE A 2 -18.25 -0.39 -24.63
N ARG A 3 -19.16 -1.36 -24.46
CA ARG A 3 -19.87 -1.58 -23.18
C ARG A 3 -18.97 -2.12 -22.05
N LEU A 4 -17.78 -2.64 -22.35
CA LEU A 4 -16.88 -3.23 -21.34
C LEU A 4 -16.11 -2.16 -20.57
N LEU A 5 -15.78 -1.02 -21.21
CA LEU A 5 -14.89 -0.03 -20.60
C LEU A 5 -15.58 0.97 -19.65
N GLY A 6 -16.90 1.21 -19.74
CA GLY A 6 -17.55 2.22 -18.88
C GLY A 6 -16.86 3.59 -18.93
N GLU A 7 -17.08 4.46 -17.92
CA GLU A 7 -16.42 5.77 -17.80
C GLU A 7 -15.39 5.83 -16.64
N GLY A 8 -14.88 4.66 -16.23
CA GLY A 8 -13.98 4.55 -15.07
C GLY A 8 -12.60 5.19 -15.29
N ARG A 9 -11.90 5.43 -14.16
CA ARG A 9 -10.55 6.04 -14.12
C ARG A 9 -9.53 5.29 -14.99
N VAL A 10 -9.56 3.96 -14.99
CA VAL A 10 -8.70 3.09 -15.80
C VAL A 10 -8.99 3.24 -17.29
N THR A 11 -10.26 3.31 -17.68
CA THR A 11 -10.66 3.51 -19.06
C THR A 11 -10.19 4.85 -19.60
N LYS A 12 -10.31 5.91 -18.79
CA LYS A 12 -9.75 7.22 -19.14
C LYS A 12 -8.22 7.17 -19.27
N PHE A 13 -7.55 6.36 -18.45
CA PHE A 13 -6.10 6.16 -18.51
C PHE A 13 -5.69 5.41 -19.78
N ILE A 14 -6.26 4.23 -20.06
CA ILE A 14 -5.98 3.42 -21.26
C ILE A 14 -6.29 4.23 -22.52
N ARG A 15 -7.37 5.03 -22.53
CA ARG A 15 -7.68 5.95 -23.64
C ARG A 15 -6.58 6.99 -23.90
N ARG A 16 -5.85 7.41 -22.88
CA ARG A 16 -4.81 8.45 -22.98
C ARG A 16 -3.43 7.87 -23.26
N ARG A 17 -3.04 6.80 -22.56
CA ARG A 17 -1.66 6.27 -22.56
C ARG A 17 -1.50 4.87 -23.13
N GLY A 18 -2.59 4.19 -23.48
CA GLY A 18 -2.55 2.79 -23.93
C GLY A 18 -2.40 1.79 -22.79
N VAL A 19 -2.66 0.52 -23.09
CA VAL A 19 -2.68 -0.58 -22.11
C VAL A 19 -1.27 -1.06 -21.73
N ASN A 20 -0.24 -0.76 -22.53
CA ASN A 20 1.15 -1.10 -22.20
C ASN A 20 1.73 -0.23 -21.06
N CYS A 21 1.09 0.89 -20.75
CA CYS A 21 1.48 1.77 -19.65
C CYS A 21 0.88 1.35 -18.29
N VAL A 22 0.26 0.18 -18.20
CA VAL A 22 -0.21 -0.37 -16.92
C VAL A 22 0.53 -1.67 -16.60
N GLN A 23 0.71 -1.92 -15.30
CA GLN A 23 1.49 -3.03 -14.77
C GLN A 23 0.65 -3.73 -13.71
N LEU A 24 0.53 -5.05 -13.80
CA LEU A 24 -0.08 -5.85 -12.74
C LEU A 24 0.96 -6.07 -11.65
N VAL A 25 0.56 -5.86 -10.40
CA VAL A 25 1.42 -6.07 -9.24
C VAL A 25 0.68 -6.83 -8.16
N ASN A 26 1.33 -7.85 -7.62
CA ASN A 26 0.94 -8.52 -6.38
C ASN A 26 1.97 -8.23 -5.31
N ILE A 27 1.52 -7.82 -4.13
CA ILE A 27 2.33 -7.69 -2.92
C ILE A 27 1.71 -8.57 -1.85
N GLY A 28 2.45 -9.59 -1.42
CA GLY A 28 1.94 -10.63 -0.52
C GLY A 28 2.82 -10.85 0.70
N LEU A 29 2.17 -11.11 1.83
CA LEU A 29 2.75 -11.58 3.09
C LEU A 29 2.10 -12.93 3.40
N THR A 30 2.84 -14.02 3.22
CA THR A 30 2.34 -15.39 3.33
C THR A 30 2.91 -16.11 4.54
N SER A 31 2.25 -17.16 5.03
CA SER A 31 2.69 -18.01 6.15
C SER A 31 4.05 -18.67 5.93
N ARG A 32 4.49 -18.84 4.68
CA ARG A 32 5.80 -19.42 4.34
C ARG A 32 6.98 -18.56 4.76
N LYS A 33 6.82 -17.24 4.70
CA LYS A 33 7.87 -16.28 5.06
C LYS A 33 7.55 -15.49 6.32
N THR A 34 6.27 -15.28 6.61
CA THR A 34 5.82 -14.32 7.63
C THR A 34 5.49 -15.03 8.95
N PRO A 35 6.17 -14.69 10.06
CA PRO A 35 5.87 -15.23 11.38
C PRO A 35 4.40 -15.01 11.79
N LEU A 36 3.83 -15.95 12.55
CA LEU A 36 2.43 -15.87 13.00
C LEU A 36 2.12 -14.56 13.74
N THR A 37 3.03 -14.14 14.63
CA THR A 37 2.90 -12.89 15.41
C THR A 37 2.83 -11.63 14.56
N LEU A 38 3.40 -11.66 13.36
CA LEU A 38 3.32 -10.57 12.40
C LEU A 38 2.05 -10.68 11.56
N ARG A 39 1.69 -11.89 11.11
CA ARG A 39 0.45 -12.17 10.35
C ARG A 39 -0.81 -11.76 11.10
N GLU A 40 -0.88 -12.02 12.41
CA GLU A 40 -2.00 -11.62 13.26
C GLU A 40 -2.18 -10.09 13.32
N LYS A 41 -1.10 -9.32 13.17
CA LYS A 41 -1.14 -7.85 13.18
C LYS A 41 -1.56 -7.23 11.84
N ILE A 42 -1.36 -7.95 10.74
CA ILE A 42 -1.58 -7.46 9.36
C ILE A 42 -2.79 -8.11 8.68
N HIS A 43 -3.75 -8.56 9.47
CA HIS A 43 -4.97 -9.18 9.00
C HIS A 43 -6.07 -8.12 8.79
N PHE A 44 -6.57 -7.97 7.56
CA PHE A 44 -7.75 -7.15 7.30
C PHE A 44 -9.01 -7.91 7.74
N ALA A 45 -9.79 -7.30 8.64
CA ALA A 45 -11.13 -7.79 8.95
C ALA A 45 -12.04 -7.68 7.73
N THR A 46 -13.01 -8.59 7.60
CA THR A 46 -13.90 -8.65 6.43
C THR A 46 -14.70 -7.35 6.22
N GLU A 47 -15.11 -6.70 7.31
CA GLU A 47 -15.82 -5.42 7.32
C GLU A 47 -14.95 -4.24 6.84
N ASP A 48 -13.64 -4.32 7.04
CA ASP A 48 -12.69 -3.27 6.67
C ASP A 48 -12.25 -3.35 5.21
N LEU A 49 -12.42 -4.50 4.54
CA LEU A 49 -11.92 -4.73 3.19
C LEU A 49 -12.40 -3.69 2.19
N ALA A 50 -13.66 -3.25 2.26
CA ALA A 50 -14.19 -2.23 1.36
C ALA A 50 -13.48 -0.88 1.55
N THR A 51 -13.37 -0.43 2.80
CA THR A 51 -12.71 0.82 3.19
C THR A 51 -11.21 0.79 2.87
N ALA A 52 -10.55 -0.34 3.12
CA ALA A 52 -9.15 -0.56 2.81
C ALA A 52 -8.87 -0.46 1.32
N ASN A 53 -9.67 -1.13 0.48
CA ASN A 53 -9.55 -1.03 -0.98
C ASN A 53 -9.79 0.43 -1.45
N GLN A 54 -10.78 1.13 -0.89
CA GLN A 54 -11.04 2.53 -1.25
C GLN A 54 -9.87 3.43 -0.86
N SER A 55 -9.34 3.29 0.36
CA SER A 55 -8.15 4.02 0.80
C SER A 55 -6.98 3.79 -0.14
N LEU A 56 -6.68 2.52 -0.48
CA LEU A 56 -5.61 2.16 -1.41
C LEU A 56 -5.80 2.78 -2.80
N SER A 57 -7.03 2.89 -3.31
CA SER A 57 -7.30 3.50 -4.62
C SER A 57 -6.98 5.01 -4.71
N HIS A 58 -6.81 5.69 -3.57
CA HIS A 58 -6.40 7.10 -3.52
C HIS A 58 -4.87 7.27 -3.62
N TYR A 59 -4.10 6.20 -3.46
CA TYR A 59 -2.65 6.26 -3.62
C TYR A 59 -2.27 6.48 -5.08
N LYS A 60 -1.22 7.29 -5.32
CA LYS A 60 -0.74 7.57 -6.68
C LYS A 60 -0.29 6.25 -7.32
N SER A 61 -0.42 6.17 -8.63
CA SER A 61 -0.12 5.00 -9.45
C SER A 61 -1.08 3.84 -9.33
N VAL A 62 -1.81 3.65 -8.23
CA VAL A 62 -2.81 2.57 -8.12
C VAL A 62 -4.09 2.93 -8.88
N LEU A 63 -4.41 2.14 -9.91
CA LEU A 63 -5.57 2.30 -10.77
C LEU A 63 -6.73 1.36 -10.40
N GLU A 64 -6.39 0.12 -10.04
CA GLU A 64 -7.34 -0.90 -9.57
C GLU A 64 -6.72 -1.67 -8.41
N SER A 65 -7.53 -2.18 -7.48
CA SER A 65 -7.04 -3.01 -6.37
C SER A 65 -8.07 -4.03 -5.87
N VAL A 66 -7.55 -5.17 -5.41
CA VAL A 66 -8.24 -6.22 -4.66
C VAL A 66 -7.34 -6.66 -3.51
N ILE A 67 -7.83 -6.52 -2.28
CA ILE A 67 -7.16 -7.01 -1.06
C ILE A 67 -7.73 -8.37 -0.67
N LEU A 68 -6.86 -9.37 -0.58
CA LEU A 68 -7.13 -10.71 -0.05
C LEU A 68 -6.51 -10.83 1.34
N SER A 69 -7.34 -11.14 2.33
CA SER A 69 -6.90 -11.37 3.72
C SER A 69 -7.49 -12.67 4.23
N THR A 70 -6.62 -13.59 4.64
CA THR A 70 -6.98 -14.89 5.23
C THR A 70 -6.12 -15.12 6.48
N CYS A 71 -6.29 -16.26 7.17
CA CYS A 71 -5.42 -16.64 8.29
C CYS A 71 -3.97 -16.93 7.85
N ASN A 72 -3.76 -17.29 6.58
CA ASN A 72 -2.48 -17.73 6.05
C ASN A 72 -1.79 -16.67 5.18
N ARG A 73 -2.53 -15.67 4.68
CA ARG A 73 -1.98 -14.66 3.77
C ARG A 73 -2.69 -13.32 3.85
N THR A 74 -1.92 -12.27 3.66
CA THR A 74 -2.40 -10.93 3.32
C THR A 74 -1.76 -10.55 1.99
N GLU A 75 -2.56 -10.45 0.94
CA GLU A 75 -2.09 -10.16 -0.41
C GLU A 75 -2.91 -9.05 -1.07
N ILE A 76 -2.23 -8.15 -1.76
CA ILE A 76 -2.84 -7.06 -2.52
C ILE A 76 -2.54 -7.27 -3.99
N PHE A 77 -3.59 -7.41 -4.79
CA PHE A 77 -3.54 -7.47 -6.24
C PHE A 77 -3.95 -6.11 -6.79
N ALA A 78 -3.07 -5.45 -7.53
CA ALA A 78 -3.33 -4.11 -8.04
C ALA A 78 -2.89 -3.94 -9.49
N LEU A 79 -3.55 -2.99 -10.16
CA LEU A 79 -3.10 -2.43 -11.42
C LEU A 79 -2.44 -1.09 -11.14
N ALA A 80 -1.19 -0.90 -11.59
CA ALA A 80 -0.44 0.33 -11.42
C ALA A 80 -0.08 0.98 -12.76
N ASP A 81 -0.04 2.31 -12.85
CA ASP A 81 0.46 3.03 -14.04
C ASP A 81 2.00 3.11 -14.12
N GLN A 82 2.69 2.78 -13.02
CA GLN A 82 4.14 2.77 -12.91
C GLN A 82 4.56 1.66 -11.93
N GLN A 83 5.45 0.77 -12.36
CA GLN A 83 5.84 -0.40 -11.59
C GLN A 83 6.41 -0.06 -10.20
N HIS A 84 7.46 0.76 -10.15
CA HIS A 84 8.16 1.09 -8.90
C HIS A 84 7.33 1.98 -7.98
N THR A 85 6.62 2.96 -8.55
CA THR A 85 5.77 3.88 -7.81
C THR A 85 4.58 3.13 -7.19
N GLY A 86 3.87 2.32 -7.96
CA GLY A 86 2.78 1.49 -7.47
C GLY A 86 3.24 0.53 -6.37
N GLN A 87 4.37 -0.15 -6.58
CA GLN A 87 4.97 -1.02 -5.58
C GLN A 87 5.27 -0.27 -4.27
N TYR A 88 5.92 0.89 -4.35
CA TYR A 88 6.22 1.71 -3.17
C TYR A 88 4.95 2.03 -2.38
N TYR A 89 3.91 2.54 -3.03
CA TYR A 89 2.69 2.96 -2.35
C TYR A 89 1.90 1.80 -1.76
N ILE A 90 1.82 0.66 -2.44
CA ILE A 90 1.13 -0.53 -1.90
C ILE A 90 1.85 -1.04 -0.64
N LYS A 91 3.19 -1.06 -0.65
CA LYS A 91 3.97 -1.45 0.54
C LYS A 91 3.76 -0.50 1.72
N HIS A 92 3.78 0.81 1.46
CA HIS A 92 3.54 1.83 2.48
C HIS A 92 2.12 1.78 3.02
N PHE A 93 1.13 1.55 2.15
CA PHE A 93 -0.26 1.38 2.56
C PHE A 93 -0.44 0.28 3.60
N ILE A 94 0.21 -0.89 3.42
CA ILE A 94 0.11 -1.99 4.41
C ILE A 94 0.67 -1.55 5.76
N GLY A 95 1.85 -0.91 5.78
CA GLY A 95 2.46 -0.42 7.02
C GLY A 95 1.62 0.65 7.71
N GLU A 96 1.14 1.64 6.96
CA GLU A 96 0.31 2.73 7.48
C GLU A 96 -1.05 2.23 8.00
N TRP A 97 -1.71 1.31 7.27
CA TRP A 97 -3.02 0.77 7.65
C TRP A 97 -2.97 0.04 9.00
N PHE A 98 -1.94 -0.76 9.24
CA PHE A 98 -1.80 -1.55 10.46
C PHE A 98 -0.94 -0.88 11.55
N GLY A 99 -0.39 0.32 11.28
CA GLY A 99 0.53 0.99 12.20
C GLY A 99 1.82 0.19 12.44
N VAL A 100 2.26 -0.59 11.45
CA VAL A 100 3.46 -1.43 11.52
C VAL A 100 4.58 -0.78 10.69
N PRO A 101 5.79 -0.57 11.24
CA PRO A 101 6.91 -0.01 10.48
C PRO A 101 7.21 -0.85 9.24
N TYR A 102 7.31 -0.21 8.07
CA TYR A 102 7.54 -0.87 6.79
C TYR A 102 8.80 -1.75 6.81
N GLU A 103 9.85 -1.30 7.49
CA GLU A 103 11.13 -2.00 7.64
C GLU A 103 10.97 -3.38 8.30
N SER A 104 9.93 -3.54 9.12
CA SER A 104 9.62 -4.83 9.76
C SER A 104 8.87 -5.80 8.84
N LEU A 105 8.22 -5.29 7.79
CA LEU A 105 7.49 -6.07 6.79
C LEU A 105 8.40 -6.43 5.61
N GLU A 106 9.32 -5.55 5.23
CA GLU A 106 10.18 -5.67 4.03
C GLU A 106 10.84 -7.05 3.83
N PRO A 107 11.41 -7.72 4.87
CA PRO A 107 12.05 -9.04 4.70
C PRO A 107 11.08 -10.15 4.28
N TYR A 108 9.79 -9.97 4.55
CA TYR A 108 8.75 -10.99 4.36
C TYR A 108 7.88 -10.73 3.13
N ILE A 109 7.96 -9.53 2.54
CA ILE A 109 7.15 -9.14 1.39
C ILE A 109 7.58 -9.92 0.14
N GLU A 110 6.61 -10.56 -0.51
CA GLU A 110 6.73 -11.16 -1.81
C GLU A 110 6.11 -10.26 -2.87
N ILE A 111 6.78 -10.10 -3.99
CA ILE A 111 6.36 -9.19 -5.06
C ILE A 111 6.37 -9.93 -6.38
N ARG A 112 5.27 -9.83 -7.12
CA ARG A 112 5.11 -10.45 -8.45
C ARG A 112 4.54 -9.43 -9.41
N TYR A 113 4.96 -9.50 -10.66
CA TYR A 113 4.53 -8.58 -11.72
C TYR A 113 3.96 -9.34 -12.91
N ASN A 114 2.98 -8.73 -13.58
CA ASN A 114 2.45 -9.19 -14.88
C ASN A 114 2.17 -10.69 -14.91
N GLU A 115 2.82 -11.43 -15.80
CA GLU A 115 2.67 -12.88 -15.97
C GLU A 115 2.82 -13.63 -14.64
N HIS A 116 3.81 -13.30 -13.82
CA HIS A 116 4.02 -13.95 -12.52
C HIS A 116 2.92 -13.63 -11.51
N MET A 117 2.31 -12.45 -11.60
CA MET A 117 1.14 -12.12 -10.77
C MET A 117 -0.09 -12.91 -11.21
N VAL A 118 -0.32 -13.05 -12.53
CA VAL A 118 -1.42 -13.84 -13.09
C VAL A 118 -1.25 -15.32 -12.77
N GLU A 119 -0.06 -15.86 -12.99
CA GLU A 119 0.32 -17.24 -12.66
C GLU A 119 0.01 -17.53 -11.19
N HIS A 120 0.48 -16.66 -10.29
CA HIS A 120 0.24 -16.78 -8.86
C HIS A 120 -1.24 -16.74 -8.51
N LEU A 121 -2.00 -15.79 -9.04
CA LEU A 121 -3.44 -15.70 -8.80
C LEU A 121 -4.16 -16.99 -9.25
N PHE A 122 -3.81 -17.53 -10.41
CA PHE A 122 -4.49 -18.68 -11.00
C PHE A 122 -4.17 -19.96 -10.22
N LEU A 123 -2.89 -20.16 -9.87
CA LEU A 123 -2.47 -21.26 -9.00
C LEU A 123 -3.02 -21.13 -7.57
N LEU A 124 -3.19 -19.91 -7.07
CA LEU A 124 -3.82 -19.65 -5.78
C LEU A 124 -5.30 -20.05 -5.82
N MET A 125 -6.03 -19.63 -6.85
CA MET A 125 -7.45 -19.94 -7.01
C MET A 125 -7.73 -21.44 -7.19
N THR A 126 -6.79 -22.23 -7.72
CA THR A 126 -6.91 -23.69 -7.79
C THR A 126 -6.60 -24.39 -6.46
N GLY A 127 -6.01 -23.69 -5.49
CA GLY A 127 -5.57 -24.28 -4.21
C GLY A 127 -4.20 -24.94 -4.27
N ALA A 128 -3.50 -24.89 -5.41
CA ALA A 128 -2.18 -25.48 -5.62
C ALA A 128 -1.06 -24.81 -4.81
N GLN A 129 -1.33 -23.68 -4.17
CA GLN A 129 -0.38 -22.90 -3.37
C GLN A 129 -0.82 -22.67 -1.91
N SER A 130 -1.82 -23.41 -1.41
CA SER A 130 -2.16 -23.35 0.02
C SER A 130 -1.22 -24.24 0.83
N ASP A 131 -0.78 -23.76 1.99
CA ASP A 131 0.03 -24.53 2.95
C ASP A 131 -0.80 -25.67 3.58
N VAL A 132 -2.12 -25.57 3.51
CA VAL A 132 -3.06 -26.69 3.62
C VAL A 132 -3.43 -27.10 2.19
N LEU A 133 -2.68 -28.04 1.63
CA LEU A 133 -2.82 -28.53 0.26
C LEU A 133 -4.29 -28.85 -0.05
N GLY A 134 -4.92 -28.13 -0.99
CA GLY A 134 -6.33 -28.39 -1.37
C GLY A 134 -7.38 -27.75 -0.45
N GLU A 135 -7.06 -26.64 0.24
CA GLU A 135 -8.06 -25.82 0.93
C GLU A 135 -9.13 -25.32 -0.05
N THR A 136 -10.24 -26.06 -0.17
CA THR A 136 -11.37 -25.81 -1.08
C THR A 136 -12.05 -24.45 -0.83
N GLN A 137 -11.72 -23.79 0.29
CA GLN A 137 -12.22 -22.47 0.65
C GLN A 137 -11.48 -21.32 -0.04
N ILE A 138 -10.26 -21.51 -0.56
CA ILE A 138 -9.47 -20.38 -1.10
C ILE A 138 -10.13 -19.75 -2.32
N LEU A 139 -10.70 -20.55 -3.24
CA LEU A 139 -11.48 -20.03 -4.37
C LEU A 139 -12.66 -19.19 -3.89
N GLY A 140 -13.33 -19.63 -2.81
CA GLY A 140 -14.40 -18.88 -2.16
C GLY A 140 -13.92 -17.55 -1.57
N GLN A 141 -12.82 -17.57 -0.81
CA GLN A 141 -12.22 -16.39 -0.18
C GLN A 141 -11.74 -15.37 -1.22
N VAL A 142 -11.07 -15.82 -2.29
CA VAL A 142 -10.64 -14.94 -3.39
C VAL A 142 -11.85 -14.32 -4.11
N ARG A 143 -12.92 -15.10 -4.33
CA ARG A 143 -14.17 -14.57 -4.90
C ARG A 143 -14.85 -13.57 -3.99
N GLN A 144 -14.83 -13.77 -2.67
CA GLN A 144 -15.36 -12.81 -1.69
C GLN A 144 -14.54 -11.51 -1.68
N ALA A 145 -13.21 -11.60 -1.64
CA ALA A 145 -12.31 -10.45 -1.72
C ALA A 145 -12.54 -9.64 -3.01
N TYR A 146 -12.62 -10.32 -4.16
CA TYR A 146 -12.97 -9.71 -5.43
C TYR A 146 -14.36 -9.06 -5.40
N GLY A 147 -15.35 -9.74 -4.81
CA GLY A 147 -16.70 -9.21 -4.65
C GLY A 147 -16.74 -7.92 -3.83
N ALA A 148 -16.01 -7.88 -2.72
CA ALA A 148 -15.89 -6.71 -1.86
C ALA A 148 -15.23 -5.53 -2.60
N ALA A 149 -14.11 -5.77 -3.29
CA ALA A 149 -13.43 -4.75 -4.09
C ALA A 149 -14.30 -4.21 -5.24
N LYS A 150 -15.05 -5.09 -5.91
CA LYS A 150 -15.99 -4.71 -6.96
C LYS A 150 -17.15 -3.85 -6.43
N GLN A 151 -17.71 -4.20 -5.27
CA GLN A 151 -18.76 -3.40 -4.61
C GLN A 151 -18.23 -2.04 -4.15
N ALA A 152 -16.97 -1.99 -3.71
CA ALA A 152 -16.28 -0.77 -3.30
C ALA A 152 -15.90 0.16 -4.48
N GLY A 153 -16.04 -0.30 -5.72
CA GLY A 153 -15.71 0.47 -6.93
C GLY A 153 -14.22 0.57 -7.23
N THR A 154 -13.40 -0.34 -6.67
CA THR A 154 -11.93 -0.28 -6.77
C THR A 154 -11.36 -1.22 -7.82
N THR A 155 -12.20 -2.04 -8.46
CA THR A 155 -11.83 -2.83 -9.63
C THR A 155 -12.34 -2.17 -10.91
N GLY A 156 -11.57 -2.30 -11.98
CA GLY A 156 -11.90 -1.81 -13.31
C GLY A 156 -11.84 -2.95 -14.32
N VAL A 157 -11.65 -2.63 -15.59
CA VAL A 157 -11.77 -3.63 -16.66
C VAL A 157 -10.73 -4.73 -16.55
N ILE A 158 -9.51 -4.37 -16.14
CA ILE A 158 -8.36 -5.26 -16.16
C ILE A 158 -8.46 -6.33 -15.07
N LEU A 159 -8.66 -5.93 -13.81
CA LEU A 159 -8.82 -6.89 -12.70
C LEU A 159 -10.18 -7.60 -12.78
N ASN A 160 -11.24 -6.95 -13.27
CA ASN A 160 -12.52 -7.65 -13.44
C ASN A 160 -12.41 -8.81 -14.43
N HIS A 161 -11.72 -8.65 -15.56
CA HIS A 161 -11.51 -9.74 -16.50
C HIS A 161 -10.60 -10.82 -15.90
N LEU A 162 -9.49 -10.40 -15.29
CA LEU A 162 -8.51 -11.31 -14.69
C LEU A 162 -9.13 -12.25 -13.65
N PHE A 163 -9.90 -11.70 -12.70
CA PHE A 163 -10.53 -12.48 -11.65
C PHE A 163 -11.68 -13.36 -12.17
N GLN A 164 -12.38 -12.93 -13.23
CA GLN A 164 -13.43 -13.74 -13.86
C GLN A 164 -12.84 -14.93 -14.63
N GLN A 165 -11.78 -14.68 -15.41
CA GLN A 165 -11.04 -15.73 -16.12
C GLN A 165 -10.43 -16.72 -15.13
N GLY A 166 -9.73 -16.24 -14.10
CA GLY A 166 -9.17 -17.10 -13.06
C GLY A 166 -10.22 -17.93 -12.32
N THR A 167 -11.43 -17.36 -12.09
CA THR A 167 -12.54 -18.12 -11.50
C THR A 167 -13.06 -19.23 -12.42
N ALA A 168 -13.13 -18.98 -13.73
CA ALA A 168 -13.54 -19.98 -14.71
C ALA A 168 -12.49 -21.10 -14.82
N PHE A 169 -11.22 -20.73 -14.95
CA PHE A 169 -10.08 -21.64 -14.97
C PHE A 169 -10.05 -22.53 -13.71
N ALA A 170 -10.15 -21.94 -12.52
CA ALA A 170 -10.12 -22.71 -11.27
C ALA A 170 -11.26 -23.73 -11.18
N LYS A 171 -12.46 -23.38 -11.64
CA LYS A 171 -13.59 -24.32 -11.69
C LYS A 171 -13.35 -25.48 -12.66
N ASP A 172 -12.79 -25.18 -13.83
CA ASP A 172 -12.44 -26.20 -14.83
C ASP A 172 -11.38 -27.17 -14.28
N ILE A 173 -10.30 -26.63 -13.71
CA ILE A 173 -9.24 -27.40 -13.06
C ILE A 173 -9.77 -28.26 -11.91
N HIS A 174 -10.64 -27.70 -11.06
CA HIS A 174 -11.27 -28.45 -9.97
C HIS A 174 -12.13 -29.60 -10.47
N SER A 175 -12.85 -29.40 -11.58
CA SER A 175 -13.65 -30.45 -12.23
C SER A 175 -12.78 -31.50 -12.92
N LYS A 176 -11.69 -31.08 -13.56
CA LYS A 176 -10.81 -31.92 -14.39
C LYS A 176 -9.88 -32.80 -13.55
N TYR A 177 -9.25 -32.23 -12.53
CA TYR A 177 -8.27 -32.91 -11.68
C TYR A 177 -8.83 -33.42 -10.35
N GLN A 178 -10.12 -33.18 -10.10
CA GLN A 178 -10.81 -33.57 -8.87
C GLN A 178 -10.07 -33.08 -7.60
N LEU A 179 -9.51 -31.87 -7.65
CA LEU A 179 -8.74 -31.28 -6.52
C LEU A 179 -9.57 -31.07 -5.24
N ASN A 180 -10.90 -31.24 -5.34
CA ASN A 180 -11.83 -31.17 -4.22
C ASN A 180 -11.93 -32.48 -3.43
N GLU A 181 -11.25 -33.54 -3.84
CA GLU A 181 -11.02 -34.70 -2.97
C GLU A 181 -10.08 -34.26 -1.84
N HIS A 182 -10.68 -33.91 -0.70
CA HIS A 182 -10.07 -33.27 0.46
C HIS A 182 -8.62 -33.73 0.77
N PRO A 183 -7.72 -32.85 1.26
CA PRO A 183 -6.62 -33.29 2.12
C PRO A 183 -7.25 -33.98 3.32
N LYS A 184 -7.29 -35.31 3.27
CA LYS A 184 -8.02 -36.13 4.21
C LYS A 184 -7.36 -35.99 5.58
N SER A 185 -7.97 -35.27 6.51
CA SER A 185 -7.50 -35.17 7.90
C SER A 185 -7.29 -36.58 8.48
N LEU A 186 -6.41 -36.74 9.48
CA LEU A 186 -6.19 -38.02 10.15
C LEU A 186 -7.52 -38.66 10.59
N SER A 187 -8.43 -37.84 11.14
CA SER A 187 -9.80 -38.22 11.50
C SER A 187 -10.62 -38.71 10.32
N TYR A 188 -10.54 -38.05 9.16
CA TYR A 188 -11.27 -38.46 7.95
C TYR A 188 -10.70 -39.75 7.35
N GLN A 189 -9.36 -39.89 7.27
CA GLN A 189 -8.74 -41.12 6.76
C GLN A 189 -9.08 -42.33 7.63
N ALA A 190 -9.05 -42.17 8.96
CA ALA A 190 -9.46 -43.21 9.88
C ALA A 190 -10.91 -43.65 9.59
N VAL A 191 -11.81 -42.69 9.36
CA VAL A 191 -13.22 -42.97 9.05
C VAL A 191 -13.41 -43.57 7.65
N GLU A 192 -12.58 -43.21 6.66
CA GLU A 192 -12.60 -43.85 5.34
C GLU A 192 -12.10 -45.30 5.38
N LEU A 193 -11.08 -45.61 6.18
CA LEU A 193 -10.67 -46.99 6.45
C LEU A 193 -11.80 -47.77 7.14
N ILE A 194 -12.49 -47.15 8.10
CA ILE A 194 -13.68 -47.72 8.73
C ILE A 194 -14.77 -47.98 7.67
N ARG A 195 -15.03 -47.04 6.75
CA ARG A 195 -16.01 -47.16 5.65
C ARG A 195 -15.77 -48.37 4.74
N GLN A 196 -14.52 -48.82 4.62
CA GLN A 196 -14.16 -50.00 3.83
C GLN A 196 -14.41 -51.33 4.57
N SER A 197 -14.80 -51.29 5.84
CA SER A 197 -15.08 -52.49 6.64
C SER A 197 -16.35 -53.20 6.15
N PRO A 198 -16.36 -54.54 6.05
CA PRO A 198 -17.50 -55.28 5.51
C PRO A 198 -18.69 -55.34 6.51
N ASN A 199 -19.93 -55.17 6.01
CA ASN A 199 -21.17 -55.22 6.79
C ASN A 199 -21.30 -54.15 7.91
N LEU A 200 -20.87 -52.91 7.66
CA LEU A 200 -20.94 -51.79 8.60
C LEU A 200 -22.33 -51.60 9.25
N GLU A 201 -23.40 -51.89 8.52
CA GLU A 201 -24.80 -51.78 8.98
C GLU A 201 -25.15 -52.70 10.15
N LYS A 202 -24.29 -53.68 10.45
CA LYS A 202 -24.45 -54.59 11.59
C LYS A 202 -23.47 -54.29 12.73
N GLN A 203 -22.49 -53.41 12.50
CA GLN A 203 -21.38 -53.19 13.40
C GLN A 203 -21.66 -52.09 14.43
N THR A 204 -21.14 -52.28 15.64
CA THR A 204 -21.13 -51.31 16.72
C THR A 204 -19.73 -50.73 16.87
N LEU A 205 -19.60 -49.41 16.98
CA LEU A 205 -18.32 -48.73 17.12
C LEU A 205 -18.23 -48.02 18.46
N THR A 206 -17.10 -48.16 19.17
CA THR A 206 -16.81 -47.40 20.39
C THR A 206 -15.76 -46.32 20.12
N LEU A 207 -16.13 -45.05 20.36
CA LEU A 207 -15.25 -43.90 20.29
C LEU A 207 -14.86 -43.46 21.70
N ILE A 208 -13.56 -43.49 21.99
CA ILE A 208 -12.99 -43.21 23.30
C ILE A 208 -12.25 -41.86 23.23
N GLY A 209 -12.81 -40.85 23.90
CA GLY A 209 -12.29 -39.49 23.90
C GLY A 209 -13.04 -38.56 22.96
N LEU A 210 -13.53 -37.44 23.51
CA LEU A 210 -14.18 -36.35 22.76
C LEU A 210 -13.40 -35.04 22.98
N GLY A 211 -12.11 -35.07 22.62
CA GLY A 211 -11.33 -33.87 22.34
C GLY A 211 -11.61 -33.38 20.91
N GLN A 212 -10.78 -32.46 20.39
CA GLN A 212 -10.96 -31.93 19.03
C GLN A 212 -10.98 -33.03 17.95
N VAL A 213 -10.04 -33.99 18.04
CA VAL A 213 -9.94 -35.12 17.10
C VAL A 213 -11.15 -36.04 17.19
N GLY A 214 -11.58 -36.36 18.42
CA GLY A 214 -12.74 -37.24 18.67
C GLY A 214 -14.07 -36.63 18.20
N GLU A 215 -14.29 -35.32 18.42
CA GLU A 215 -15.49 -34.63 17.92
C GLU A 215 -15.56 -34.63 16.39
N LEU A 216 -14.42 -34.46 15.72
CA LEU A 216 -14.34 -34.49 14.27
C LEU A 216 -14.60 -35.91 13.72
N VAL A 217 -14.01 -36.93 14.34
CA VAL A 217 -14.30 -38.35 14.02
C VAL A 217 -15.79 -38.64 14.19
N LEU A 218 -16.41 -38.21 15.30
CA LEU A 218 -17.84 -38.42 15.54
C LEU A 218 -18.70 -37.80 14.45
N THR A 219 -18.33 -36.61 13.97
CA THR A 219 -19.05 -35.92 12.89
C THR A 219 -19.06 -36.76 11.60
N TYR A 220 -17.92 -37.32 11.21
CA TYR A 220 -17.83 -38.18 10.02
C TYR A 220 -18.48 -39.56 10.22
N LEU A 221 -18.40 -40.13 11.44
CA LEU A 221 -19.01 -41.42 11.74
C LEU A 221 -20.55 -41.38 11.65
N GLN A 222 -21.18 -40.23 11.90
CA GLN A 222 -22.63 -40.06 11.77
C GLN A 222 -23.13 -40.25 10.33
N GLU A 223 -22.26 -40.10 9.33
CA GLU A 223 -22.59 -40.33 7.92
C GLU A 223 -22.46 -41.81 7.51
N LEU A 224 -21.89 -42.65 8.38
CA LEU A 224 -21.76 -44.09 8.12
C LEU A 224 -23.01 -44.85 8.54
N PRO A 225 -23.41 -45.89 7.80
CA PRO A 225 -24.54 -46.74 8.18
C PRO A 225 -24.09 -47.71 9.28
N LEU A 226 -23.76 -47.23 10.50
CA LEU A 226 -23.42 -48.08 11.65
C LEU A 226 -24.67 -48.47 12.44
N LYS A 227 -24.67 -49.68 13.04
CA LYS A 227 -25.77 -50.13 13.90
C LYS A 227 -25.90 -49.26 15.14
N ASN A 228 -24.78 -49.01 15.83
CA ASN A 228 -24.70 -48.20 17.05
C ASN A 228 -23.30 -47.58 17.20
N ILE A 229 -23.23 -46.38 17.78
CA ILE A 229 -22.00 -45.71 18.19
C ILE A 229 -22.02 -45.54 19.70
N ILE A 230 -20.95 -45.93 20.39
CA ILE A 230 -20.79 -45.83 21.84
C ILE A 230 -19.72 -44.77 22.13
N LEU A 231 -20.08 -43.75 22.90
CA LEU A 231 -19.18 -42.69 23.29
C LEU A 231 -18.70 -42.90 24.73
N VAL A 232 -17.40 -43.06 24.92
CA VAL A 232 -16.78 -43.15 26.24
C VAL A 232 -15.83 -41.96 26.41
N ASN A 233 -16.01 -41.18 27.48
CA ASN A 233 -15.16 -40.02 27.72
C ASN A 233 -14.97 -39.77 29.22
N ARG A 234 -13.81 -39.22 29.61
CA ARG A 234 -13.49 -38.88 31.01
C ARG A 234 -14.54 -37.93 31.60
N THR A 235 -14.95 -36.94 30.81
CA THR A 235 -16.04 -36.03 31.14
C THR A 235 -17.35 -36.52 30.52
N TYR A 236 -18.14 -37.29 31.28
CA TYR A 236 -19.39 -37.89 30.80
C TYR A 236 -20.37 -36.88 30.16
N ALA A 237 -20.46 -35.67 30.73
CA ALA A 237 -21.32 -34.61 30.22
C ALA A 237 -21.04 -34.21 28.76
N LYS A 238 -19.81 -34.40 28.25
CA LYS A 238 -19.50 -34.17 26.84
C LYS A 238 -20.15 -35.22 25.94
N SER A 239 -20.08 -36.49 26.30
CA SER A 239 -20.69 -37.59 25.53
C SER A 239 -22.21 -37.51 25.50
N VAL A 240 -22.84 -37.10 26.61
CA VAL A 240 -24.31 -37.00 26.73
C VAL A 240 -24.91 -36.02 25.71
N ARG A 241 -24.18 -34.96 25.31
CA ARG A 241 -24.66 -33.95 24.35
C ARG A 241 -24.89 -34.51 22.94
N HIS A 242 -24.27 -35.63 22.62
CA HIS A 242 -24.34 -36.24 21.29
C HIS A 242 -25.23 -37.49 21.24
N VAL A 243 -25.90 -37.83 22.34
CA VAL A 243 -26.80 -38.99 22.40
C VAL A 243 -27.97 -38.80 21.43
N SER A 244 -28.22 -39.84 20.64
CA SER A 244 -29.26 -39.87 19.61
C SER A 244 -29.75 -41.32 19.43
N ASN A 245 -30.66 -41.56 18.47
CA ASN A 245 -31.23 -42.90 18.25
C ASN A 245 -30.19 -44.00 17.97
N ASN A 246 -29.02 -43.65 17.42
CA ASN A 246 -27.92 -44.57 17.11
C ASN A 246 -26.63 -44.27 17.89
N ILE A 247 -26.65 -43.33 18.84
CA ILE A 247 -25.49 -42.92 19.64
C ILE A 247 -25.81 -43.06 21.13
N GLN A 248 -25.08 -43.92 21.83
CA GLN A 248 -25.16 -44.07 23.28
C GLN A 248 -23.92 -43.52 23.97
N ALA A 249 -24.06 -43.01 25.19
CA ALA A 249 -22.95 -42.50 26.00
C ALA A 249 -22.77 -43.34 27.26
N LEU A 250 -21.55 -43.85 27.47
CA LEU A 250 -21.16 -44.56 28.70
C LEU A 250 -20.16 -43.71 29.51
N PRO A 251 -20.27 -43.72 30.85
CA PRO A 251 -19.28 -43.09 31.72
C PRO A 251 -17.94 -43.85 31.68
N TRP A 252 -16.85 -43.17 32.07
CA TRP A 252 -15.48 -43.71 31.99
C TRP A 252 -15.27 -45.02 32.78
N ASN A 253 -15.99 -45.20 33.88
CA ASN A 253 -15.94 -46.43 34.68
C ASN A 253 -16.64 -47.64 34.02
N GLN A 254 -17.27 -47.45 32.87
CA GLN A 254 -17.88 -48.50 32.02
C GLN A 254 -17.14 -48.62 30.67
N LEU A 255 -15.87 -48.23 30.64
CA LEU A 255 -15.02 -48.33 29.44
C LEU A 255 -14.92 -49.78 28.94
N ASP A 256 -14.75 -50.73 29.86
CA ASP A 256 -14.77 -52.17 29.62
C ASP A 256 -16.05 -52.62 28.91
N GLN A 257 -17.21 -52.17 29.40
CA GLN A 257 -18.50 -52.46 28.79
C GLN A 257 -18.60 -51.88 27.37
N GLY A 258 -18.09 -50.65 27.17
CA GLY A 258 -18.07 -50.00 25.86
C GLY A 258 -17.19 -50.73 24.85
N VAL A 259 -16.00 -51.13 25.25
CA VAL A 259 -15.07 -51.89 24.39
C VAL A 259 -15.67 -53.27 24.05
N ASN A 260 -16.21 -53.99 25.04
CA ASN A 260 -16.78 -55.34 24.86
C ASN A 260 -18.00 -55.39 23.92
N GLN A 261 -18.75 -54.29 23.78
CA GLN A 261 -19.91 -54.22 22.91
C GLN A 261 -19.57 -53.86 21.45
N ALA A 262 -18.35 -53.43 21.19
CA ALA A 262 -17.95 -52.92 19.89
C ALA A 262 -17.31 -53.99 18.99
N ASP A 263 -17.49 -53.82 17.69
CA ASP A 263 -16.75 -54.51 16.64
C ASP A 263 -15.51 -53.69 16.21
N ILE A 264 -15.60 -52.36 16.32
CA ILE A 264 -14.54 -51.37 16.01
C ILE A 264 -14.32 -50.45 17.21
N VAL A 265 -13.05 -50.21 17.56
CA VAL A 265 -12.68 -49.23 18.60
C VAL A 265 -11.87 -48.09 17.98
N VAL A 266 -12.20 -46.85 18.31
CA VAL A 266 -11.44 -45.65 17.93
C VAL A 266 -11.01 -44.91 19.18
N THR A 267 -9.72 -44.64 19.34
CA THR A 267 -9.18 -43.89 20.48
C THR A 267 -8.67 -42.52 20.02
N ALA A 268 -9.10 -41.47 20.72
CA ALA A 268 -8.72 -40.09 20.49
C ALA A 268 -8.60 -39.34 21.84
N LEU A 269 -7.73 -39.85 22.70
CA LEU A 269 -7.46 -39.33 24.04
C LEU A 269 -6.21 -38.47 24.05
N ASP A 270 -6.27 -37.41 24.84
CA ASP A 270 -5.10 -36.63 25.24
C ASP A 270 -4.55 -37.24 26.55
N SER A 271 -3.63 -38.20 26.43
CA SER A 271 -3.00 -38.88 27.56
C SER A 271 -1.51 -39.08 27.32
N VAL A 272 -0.73 -38.90 28.40
CA VAL A 272 0.73 -39.08 28.39
C VAL A 272 1.11 -40.56 28.44
N GLU A 273 0.26 -41.39 29.04
CA GLU A 273 0.38 -42.85 29.10
C GLU A 273 -0.76 -43.52 28.32
N PRO A 274 -0.52 -44.69 27.72
CA PRO A 274 -1.57 -45.48 27.08
C PRO A 274 -2.53 -46.03 28.14
N LEU A 275 -3.83 -45.79 27.96
CA LEU A 275 -4.87 -46.16 28.92
C LEU A 275 -5.65 -47.42 28.51
N ILE A 276 -5.46 -47.88 27.27
CA ILE A 276 -6.18 -49.01 26.70
C ILE A 276 -5.23 -50.20 26.60
N GLY A 277 -5.31 -51.13 27.55
CA GLY A 277 -4.46 -52.34 27.62
C GLY A 277 -5.12 -53.59 27.03
N ALA A 278 -4.35 -54.68 26.95
CA ALA A 278 -4.85 -55.96 26.44
C ALA A 278 -5.95 -56.58 27.32
N ASP A 279 -6.01 -56.20 28.60
CA ASP A 279 -7.02 -56.62 29.57
C ASP A 279 -8.45 -56.18 29.20
N LEU A 280 -8.58 -55.11 28.41
CA LEU A 280 -9.88 -54.62 27.93
C LEU A 280 -10.43 -55.39 26.71
N PHE A 281 -9.70 -56.37 26.17
CA PHE A 281 -10.09 -57.14 24.98
C PHE A 281 -10.23 -58.65 25.27
N PRO A 282 -11.26 -59.07 26.03
CA PRO A 282 -11.39 -60.44 26.52
C PRO A 282 -11.88 -61.51 25.51
N ASP A 283 -12.28 -61.18 24.26
CA ASP A 283 -12.96 -62.09 23.32
C ASP A 283 -12.54 -61.94 21.83
N ASP A 284 -12.76 -63.00 21.02
CA ASP A 284 -12.54 -63.09 19.55
C ASP A 284 -13.43 -62.17 18.66
N LYS A 285 -14.17 -61.24 19.27
CA LYS A 285 -15.17 -60.40 18.58
C LYS A 285 -14.60 -59.11 18.00
N ILE A 286 -13.65 -58.48 18.68
CA ILE A 286 -13.11 -57.17 18.30
C ILE A 286 -12.04 -57.38 17.24
N LYS A 287 -12.23 -56.78 16.07
CA LYS A 287 -11.37 -57.05 14.90
C LYS A 287 -10.44 -55.90 14.55
N THR A 288 -10.81 -54.66 14.90
CA THR A 288 -10.06 -53.49 14.45
C THR A 288 -10.05 -52.36 15.48
N VAL A 289 -8.86 -51.83 15.74
CA VAL A 289 -8.62 -50.67 16.62
C VAL A 289 -7.93 -49.57 15.83
N TYR A 290 -8.46 -48.35 15.88
CA TYR A 290 -7.87 -47.15 15.29
C TYR A 290 -7.35 -46.24 16.41
N ASP A 291 -6.03 -46.17 16.58
CA ASP A 291 -5.39 -45.32 17.58
C ASP A 291 -4.94 -43.99 16.98
N LEU A 292 -5.72 -42.94 17.26
CA LEU A 292 -5.48 -41.58 16.80
C LEU A 292 -4.75 -40.71 17.83
N GLY A 293 -4.32 -41.29 18.96
CA GLY A 293 -3.60 -40.60 20.02
C GLY A 293 -2.13 -40.35 19.69
N VAL A 294 -1.65 -39.14 20.01
CA VAL A 294 -0.21 -38.80 19.98
C VAL A 294 0.14 -38.07 21.29
N PRO A 295 0.77 -38.74 22.29
CA PRO A 295 1.25 -40.13 22.31
C PRO A 295 0.15 -41.20 22.22
N ARG A 296 0.53 -42.44 21.84
CA ARG A 296 -0.39 -43.58 21.63
C ARG A 296 -1.31 -43.82 22.83
N ASN A 297 -2.61 -44.05 22.58
CA ASN A 297 -3.58 -44.32 23.63
C ASN A 297 -3.68 -45.80 23.99
N VAL A 298 -3.32 -46.67 23.06
CA VAL A 298 -3.37 -48.13 23.20
C VAL A 298 -2.01 -48.64 23.64
N HIS A 299 -1.93 -49.54 24.63
CA HIS A 299 -0.66 -50.07 25.12
C HIS A 299 -0.10 -51.14 24.14
N ARG A 300 1.23 -51.36 24.16
CA ARG A 300 1.94 -52.24 23.20
C ARG A 300 1.60 -53.72 23.30
N ASP A 301 1.05 -54.13 24.44
CA ASP A 301 0.58 -55.50 24.67
C ASP A 301 -0.60 -55.88 23.75
N VAL A 302 -1.41 -54.90 23.33
CA VAL A 302 -2.49 -55.12 22.36
C VAL A 302 -1.93 -55.49 20.98
N ASP A 303 -0.76 -54.96 20.61
CA ASP A 303 -0.08 -55.28 19.33
C ASP A 303 0.26 -56.78 19.22
N ALA A 304 0.33 -57.51 20.35
CA ALA A 304 0.63 -58.94 20.40
C ALA A 304 -0.62 -59.85 20.28
N LEU A 305 -1.83 -59.27 20.27
CA LEU A 305 -3.08 -60.03 20.15
C LEU A 305 -3.37 -60.36 18.67
N PRO A 306 -3.26 -61.63 18.24
CA PRO A 306 -3.35 -62.01 16.82
C PRO A 306 -4.73 -61.76 16.19
N GLN A 307 -5.78 -61.60 17.01
CA GLN A 307 -7.15 -61.35 16.58
C GLN A 307 -7.46 -59.86 16.34
N ILE A 308 -6.58 -58.94 16.75
CA ILE A 308 -6.82 -57.49 16.67
C ILE A 308 -5.92 -56.86 15.61
N GLN A 309 -6.53 -56.16 14.66
CA GLN A 309 -5.81 -55.31 13.72
C GLN A 309 -5.73 -53.86 14.23
N ILE A 310 -4.52 -53.32 14.43
CA ILE A 310 -4.32 -51.96 14.94
C ILE A 310 -3.82 -51.03 13.83
N TYR A 311 -4.54 -49.93 13.62
CA TYR A 311 -4.15 -48.82 12.77
C TYR A 311 -3.75 -47.65 13.67
N ASN A 312 -2.45 -47.37 13.77
CA ASN A 312 -1.94 -46.21 14.48
C ASN A 312 -1.83 -45.00 13.53
N VAL A 313 -1.49 -43.84 14.10
CA VAL A 313 -1.27 -42.60 13.35
C VAL A 313 -0.25 -42.77 12.22
N ASP A 314 0.85 -43.50 12.44
CA ASP A 314 1.88 -43.72 11.42
C ASP A 314 1.38 -44.56 10.23
N HIS A 315 0.57 -45.59 10.47
CA HIS A 315 -0.08 -46.41 9.43
C HIS A 315 -1.04 -45.57 8.59
N ILE A 316 -1.79 -44.67 9.23
CA ILE A 316 -2.74 -43.78 8.55
C ILE A 316 -1.98 -42.68 7.79
N ASN A 317 -0.84 -42.21 8.32
CA ASN A 317 0.02 -41.21 7.68
C ASN A 317 0.75 -41.76 6.44
N HIS A 318 1.17 -43.02 6.42
CA HIS A 318 1.77 -43.62 5.22
C HIS A 318 0.82 -43.63 4.01
N LEU A 319 -0.50 -43.64 4.25
CA LEU A 319 -1.51 -43.48 3.19
C LEU A 319 -1.65 -42.02 2.72
N LEU A 320 -1.19 -41.03 3.51
CA LEU A 320 -1.12 -39.62 3.12
C LEU A 320 0.05 -39.33 2.18
N ASP A 321 1.18 -40.01 2.33
CA ASP A 321 2.38 -39.81 1.50
C ASP A 321 2.13 -40.14 0.02
N THR A 322 1.39 -41.22 -0.28
CA THR A 322 1.03 -41.60 -1.66
C THR A 322 0.12 -40.56 -2.34
N HIS A 323 -0.82 -39.97 -1.59
CA HIS A 323 -1.68 -38.89 -2.10
C HIS A 323 -0.91 -37.57 -2.30
N ALA A 324 0.13 -37.30 -1.51
CA ALA A 324 0.96 -36.11 -1.68
C ALA A 324 1.72 -36.15 -3.01
N VAL A 325 2.25 -37.31 -3.40
CA VAL A 325 2.95 -37.50 -4.69
C VAL A 325 2.00 -37.31 -5.87
N GLU A 326 0.81 -37.94 -5.83
CA GLU A 326 -0.20 -37.75 -6.88
C GLU A 326 -0.68 -36.29 -6.99
N LEU A 327 -0.76 -35.59 -5.86
CA LEU A 327 -1.13 -34.17 -5.85
C LEU A 327 -0.02 -33.28 -6.43
N GLU A 328 1.25 -33.58 -6.15
CA GLU A 328 2.38 -32.86 -6.77
C GLU A 328 2.40 -33.02 -8.29
N GLU A 329 2.12 -34.22 -8.82
CA GLU A 329 1.99 -34.46 -10.26
C GLU A 329 0.82 -33.66 -10.87
N LYS A 330 -0.34 -33.65 -10.21
CA LYS A 330 -1.49 -32.83 -10.62
C LYS A 330 -1.13 -31.33 -10.64
N ILE A 331 -0.43 -30.84 -9.62
CA ILE A 331 0.03 -29.44 -9.56
C ILE A 331 1.01 -29.12 -10.71
N HIS A 332 1.89 -30.05 -11.06
CA HIS A 332 2.80 -29.88 -12.19
C HIS A 332 2.04 -29.71 -13.51
N LEU A 333 1.01 -30.53 -13.76
CA LEU A 333 0.15 -30.42 -14.94
C LEU A 333 -0.64 -29.10 -14.96
N ILE A 334 -1.19 -28.68 -13.80
CA ILE A 334 -1.92 -27.42 -13.69
C ILE A 334 -1.03 -26.24 -14.07
N ARG A 335 0.25 -26.22 -13.65
CA ARG A 335 1.19 -25.16 -14.04
C ARG A 335 1.39 -25.07 -15.55
N GLN A 336 1.33 -26.18 -16.28
CA GLN A 336 1.44 -26.16 -17.73
C GLN A 336 0.20 -25.54 -18.38
N GLU A 337 -0.99 -25.80 -17.84
CA GLU A 337 -2.25 -25.25 -18.36
C GLU A 337 -2.41 -23.75 -18.04
N VAL A 338 -1.87 -23.29 -16.90
CA VAL A 338 -1.85 -21.86 -16.54
C VAL A 338 -1.20 -20.99 -17.62
N TRP A 339 -0.15 -21.48 -18.30
CA TRP A 339 0.52 -20.70 -19.35
C TRP A 339 -0.39 -20.34 -20.53
N GLN A 340 -1.27 -21.27 -20.94
CA GLN A 340 -2.22 -21.00 -22.03
C GLN A 340 -3.23 -19.92 -21.63
N GLU A 341 -3.65 -19.94 -20.37
CA GLU A 341 -4.56 -18.93 -19.83
C GLU A 341 -3.89 -17.55 -19.66
N ILE A 342 -2.63 -17.50 -19.22
CA ILE A 342 -1.84 -16.27 -19.16
C ILE A 342 -1.74 -15.65 -20.55
N GLU A 343 -1.41 -16.46 -21.56
CA GLU A 343 -1.30 -15.99 -22.95
C GLU A 343 -2.64 -15.41 -23.44
N GLN A 344 -3.75 -16.13 -23.21
CA GLN A 344 -5.09 -15.64 -23.56
C GLN A 344 -5.43 -14.32 -22.86
N TYR A 345 -5.06 -14.17 -21.58
CA TYR A 345 -5.29 -12.95 -20.82
C TYR A 345 -4.54 -11.76 -21.42
N PHE A 346 -3.24 -11.89 -21.68
CA PHE A 346 -2.44 -10.80 -22.23
C PHE A 346 -2.79 -10.49 -23.70
N GLN A 347 -3.18 -11.50 -24.48
CA GLN A 347 -3.77 -11.26 -25.81
C GLN A 347 -5.05 -10.43 -25.71
N TRP A 348 -5.95 -10.76 -24.76
CA TRP A 348 -7.14 -9.96 -24.51
C TRP A 348 -6.80 -8.53 -24.04
N GLN A 349 -5.83 -8.37 -23.14
CA GLN A 349 -5.41 -7.07 -22.63
C GLN A 349 -4.88 -6.19 -23.75
N ASN A 350 -4.00 -6.70 -24.60
CA ASN A 350 -3.44 -5.97 -25.74
C ASN A 350 -4.55 -5.51 -26.69
N ASN A 351 -5.60 -6.32 -26.90
CA ASN A 351 -6.75 -5.96 -27.74
C ASN A 351 -7.54 -4.73 -27.22
N LEU A 352 -7.32 -4.28 -25.98
CA LEU A 352 -7.97 -3.08 -25.45
C LEU A 352 -7.49 -1.79 -26.11
N ASP A 353 -6.30 -1.77 -26.72
CA ASP A 353 -5.77 -0.60 -27.43
C ASP A 353 -6.53 -0.26 -28.72
N ALA A 354 -7.27 -1.22 -29.29
CA ALA A 354 -8.16 -0.96 -30.41
C ALA A 354 -9.44 -0.20 -29.99
N VAL A 355 -9.78 -0.19 -28.69
CA VAL A 355 -11.07 0.35 -28.23
C VAL A 355 -11.16 1.88 -28.36
N PRO A 356 -10.13 2.68 -27.98
CA PRO A 356 -10.13 4.13 -28.22
C PRO A 356 -10.32 4.49 -29.69
N ILE A 357 -9.67 3.75 -30.60
CA ILE A 357 -9.79 3.97 -32.06
C ILE A 357 -11.22 3.69 -32.53
N VAL A 358 -11.77 2.54 -32.15
CA VAL A 358 -13.14 2.14 -32.50
C VAL A 358 -14.17 3.12 -31.93
N GLN A 359 -13.90 3.73 -30.77
CA GLN A 359 -14.76 4.76 -30.18
C GLN A 359 -14.63 6.09 -30.93
N GLY A 360 -13.41 6.55 -31.21
CA GLY A 360 -13.16 7.76 -31.98
C GLY A 360 -13.80 7.70 -33.38
N LEU A 361 -13.75 6.54 -34.05
CA LEU A 361 -14.48 6.30 -35.30
C LEU A 361 -15.98 6.53 -35.16
N ARG A 362 -16.59 6.05 -34.06
CA ARG A 362 -18.02 6.19 -33.82
C ARG A 362 -18.42 7.62 -33.47
N GLU A 363 -17.66 8.27 -32.59
CA GLU A 363 -17.88 9.66 -32.18
C GLU A 363 -17.81 10.57 -33.41
N LYS A 364 -16.73 10.49 -34.19
CA LYS A 364 -16.57 11.28 -35.41
C LYS A 364 -17.72 11.08 -36.40
N MET A 365 -18.16 9.84 -36.62
CA MET A 365 -19.30 9.56 -37.51
C MET A 365 -20.64 10.04 -36.93
N THR A 366 -20.78 10.09 -35.61
CA THR A 366 -21.97 10.63 -34.94
C THR A 366 -22.01 12.15 -35.05
N ASP A 367 -20.88 12.84 -34.88
CA ASP A 367 -20.78 14.30 -35.06
C ASP A 367 -21.13 14.70 -36.51
N HIS A 368 -20.69 13.91 -37.49
CA HIS A 368 -21.06 14.10 -38.89
C HIS A 368 -22.56 13.87 -39.11
N LEU A 369 -23.14 12.86 -38.45
CA LEU A 369 -24.58 12.59 -38.50
C LEU A 369 -25.38 13.78 -37.94
N GLU A 370 -25.00 14.33 -36.79
CA GLU A 370 -25.64 15.51 -36.20
C GLU A 370 -25.53 16.75 -37.11
N THR A 371 -24.38 16.93 -37.76
CA THR A 371 -24.16 18.01 -38.72
C THR A 371 -25.09 17.88 -39.93
N VAL A 372 -25.23 16.66 -40.46
CA VAL A 372 -26.13 16.37 -41.59
C VAL A 372 -27.59 16.50 -41.20
N GLU A 373 -27.98 16.02 -40.02
CA GLU A 373 -29.34 16.19 -39.48
C GLU A 373 -29.68 17.68 -39.33
N THR A 374 -28.77 18.48 -38.77
CA THR A 374 -28.92 19.95 -38.67
C THR A 374 -29.06 20.61 -40.05
N SER A 375 -28.22 20.21 -41.03
CA SER A 375 -28.33 20.73 -42.39
C SER A 375 -29.65 20.34 -43.07
N LEU A 376 -30.19 19.15 -42.79
CA LEU A 376 -31.47 18.70 -43.30
C LEU A 376 -32.62 19.53 -42.73
N GLU A 377 -32.58 19.83 -41.44
CA GLU A 377 -33.58 20.69 -40.80
C GLU A 377 -33.58 22.11 -41.37
N ASN A 378 -32.40 22.66 -41.68
CA ASN A 378 -32.28 23.99 -42.27
C ASN A 378 -32.77 24.05 -43.73
N LYS A 379 -32.54 22.98 -44.52
CA LYS A 379 -32.89 22.95 -45.96
C LYS A 379 -34.31 22.46 -46.23
N LEU A 380 -34.89 21.70 -45.30
CA LEU A 380 -36.24 21.12 -45.40
C LEU A 380 -37.02 21.40 -44.10
N PRO A 381 -37.35 22.68 -43.82
CA PRO A 381 -38.01 23.06 -42.58
C PRO A 381 -39.41 22.46 -42.42
N ASP A 382 -40.08 22.14 -43.53
CA ASP A 382 -41.46 21.64 -43.56
C ASP A 382 -41.61 20.12 -43.36
N LEU A 383 -40.52 19.39 -43.07
CA LEU A 383 -40.57 17.95 -42.82
C LEU A 383 -41.41 17.63 -41.57
N SER A 384 -42.35 16.70 -41.70
CA SER A 384 -43.12 16.22 -40.56
C SER A 384 -42.23 15.46 -39.55
N PRO A 385 -42.61 15.40 -38.25
CA PRO A 385 -41.87 14.64 -37.25
C PRO A 385 -41.65 13.17 -37.61
N ARG A 386 -42.61 12.58 -38.35
CA ARG A 386 -42.52 11.20 -38.83
C ARG A 386 -41.46 11.05 -39.91
N GLU A 387 -41.41 11.97 -40.87
CA GLU A 387 -40.42 11.95 -41.96
C GLU A 387 -39.00 12.20 -41.43
N LYS A 388 -38.83 13.17 -40.53
CA LYS A 388 -37.54 13.41 -39.84
C LYS A 388 -37.03 12.15 -39.14
N LYS A 389 -37.91 11.43 -38.43
CA LYS A 389 -37.56 10.18 -37.73
C LYS A 389 -37.16 9.05 -38.70
N VAL A 390 -37.85 8.94 -39.83
CA VAL A 390 -37.53 7.94 -40.87
C VAL A 390 -36.17 8.25 -41.50
N ILE A 391 -35.91 9.52 -41.85
CA ILE A 391 -34.63 9.97 -42.41
C ILE A 391 -33.48 9.72 -41.42
N SER A 392 -33.63 10.14 -40.15
CA SER A 392 -32.63 9.88 -39.10
C SER A 392 -32.33 8.38 -38.93
N LYS A 393 -33.36 7.52 -38.99
CA LYS A 393 -33.17 6.07 -38.90
C LYS A 393 -32.37 5.52 -40.08
N HIS A 394 -32.62 6.00 -41.30
CA HIS A 394 -31.86 5.59 -42.48
C HIS A 394 -30.41 6.10 -42.44
N LEU A 395 -30.17 7.35 -42.03
CA LEU A 395 -28.83 7.90 -41.85
C LEU A 395 -28.02 7.12 -40.81
N LYS A 396 -28.63 6.80 -39.66
CA LYS A 396 -28.01 5.95 -38.63
C LYS A 396 -27.69 4.55 -39.16
N SER A 397 -28.57 3.98 -39.98
CA SER A 397 -28.33 2.68 -40.62
C SER A 397 -27.14 2.72 -41.60
N LEU A 398 -27.00 3.80 -42.37
CA LEU A 398 -25.88 4.00 -43.28
C LEU A 398 -24.56 4.14 -42.51
N VAL A 399 -24.53 4.97 -41.46
CA VAL A 399 -23.36 5.13 -40.58
C VAL A 399 -22.95 3.78 -39.97
N ASN A 400 -23.91 3.00 -39.46
CA ASN A 400 -23.63 1.68 -38.90
C ASN A 400 -23.08 0.70 -39.94
N ALA A 401 -23.56 0.75 -41.19
CA ALA A 401 -23.05 -0.09 -42.28
C ALA A 401 -21.61 0.31 -42.65
N MET A 402 -21.32 1.61 -42.73
CA MET A 402 -19.99 2.14 -43.03
C MET A 402 -18.97 1.83 -41.91
N LEU A 403 -19.40 1.82 -40.65
CA LEU A 403 -18.53 1.52 -39.51
C LEU A 403 -18.24 0.03 -39.34
N LYS A 404 -19.03 -0.86 -39.93
CA LYS A 404 -18.93 -2.31 -39.69
C LYS A 404 -17.55 -2.87 -40.05
N GLU A 405 -17.07 -2.59 -41.26
CA GLU A 405 -15.79 -3.12 -41.75
C GLU A 405 -14.58 -2.44 -41.10
N PRO A 406 -14.50 -1.09 -40.99
CA PRO A 406 -13.39 -0.43 -40.29
C PRO A 406 -13.24 -0.89 -38.84
N VAL A 407 -14.33 -1.07 -38.11
CA VAL A 407 -14.29 -1.58 -36.72
C VAL A 407 -13.82 -3.04 -36.66
N LYS A 408 -14.14 -3.85 -37.66
CA LYS A 408 -13.68 -5.24 -37.75
C LYS A 408 -12.18 -5.29 -38.04
N VAL A 409 -11.73 -4.57 -39.07
CA VAL A 409 -10.31 -4.48 -39.45
C VAL A 409 -9.46 -3.94 -38.31
N THR A 410 -9.90 -2.87 -37.62
CA THR A 410 -9.18 -2.31 -36.46
C THR A 410 -8.94 -3.35 -35.36
N LYS A 411 -9.86 -4.30 -35.17
CA LYS A 411 -9.68 -5.40 -34.21
C LYS A 411 -8.76 -6.48 -34.73
N GLU A 412 -8.87 -6.83 -36.01
CA GLU A 412 -8.01 -7.85 -36.64
C GLU A 412 -6.54 -7.40 -36.69
N LEU A 413 -6.28 -6.09 -36.80
CA LEU A 413 -4.93 -5.54 -36.77
C LEU A 413 -4.19 -5.82 -35.46
N MET A 414 -4.91 -6.06 -34.36
CA MET A 414 -4.29 -6.43 -33.07
C MET A 414 -3.64 -7.81 -33.08
N ALA A 415 -4.10 -8.70 -33.95
CA ALA A 415 -3.53 -10.04 -34.12
C ALA A 415 -2.35 -10.06 -35.12
N SER A 416 -1.95 -8.89 -35.63
CA SER A 416 -0.93 -8.78 -36.67
C SER A 416 0.41 -8.26 -36.12
N PRO A 417 1.54 -8.50 -36.81
CA PRO A 417 2.83 -7.95 -36.40
C PRO A 417 2.78 -6.42 -36.34
N GLN A 418 3.35 -5.82 -35.29
CA GLN A 418 3.35 -4.36 -35.03
C GLN A 418 1.93 -3.74 -34.98
N PRO A 419 1.09 -4.15 -34.00
CA PRO A 419 -0.29 -3.67 -33.91
C PRO A 419 -0.36 -2.16 -33.68
N HIS A 420 0.57 -1.56 -32.93
CA HIS A 420 0.60 -0.12 -32.64
C HIS A 420 0.81 0.75 -33.89
N GLU A 421 1.76 0.39 -34.75
CA GLU A 421 2.02 1.13 -36.00
C GLU A 421 0.79 1.09 -36.92
N LYS A 422 0.12 -0.07 -36.99
CA LYS A 422 -1.09 -0.25 -37.79
C LYS A 422 -2.30 0.47 -37.21
N LEU A 423 -2.43 0.51 -35.89
CA LEU A 423 -3.47 1.27 -35.21
C LEU A 423 -3.27 2.79 -35.40
N SER A 424 -2.04 3.30 -35.30
CA SER A 424 -1.70 4.69 -35.63
C SER A 424 -2.06 5.02 -37.08
N PHE A 425 -1.73 4.15 -38.03
CA PHE A 425 -2.15 4.33 -39.42
C PHE A 425 -3.69 4.41 -39.58
N VAL A 426 -4.47 3.60 -38.86
CA VAL A 426 -5.94 3.69 -38.87
C VAL A 426 -6.41 5.01 -38.26
N ALA A 427 -5.80 5.46 -37.17
CA ALA A 427 -6.11 6.75 -36.56
C ALA A 427 -5.93 7.91 -37.55
N ASP A 428 -4.78 7.93 -38.23
CA ASP A 428 -4.43 8.92 -39.23
C ASP A 428 -5.37 8.88 -40.43
N LEU A 429 -5.65 7.68 -40.94
CA LEU A 429 -6.53 7.47 -42.09
C LEU A 429 -7.92 8.06 -41.87
N PHE A 430 -8.44 7.97 -40.65
CA PHE A 430 -9.73 8.52 -40.28
C PHE A 430 -9.64 9.89 -39.62
N GLY A 431 -8.45 10.50 -39.55
CA GLY A 431 -8.19 11.79 -38.92
C GLY A 431 -8.75 11.86 -37.49
N LEU A 432 -8.59 10.78 -36.74
CA LEU A 432 -8.95 10.74 -35.34
C LEU A 432 -7.87 11.52 -34.58
N GLU A 433 -8.26 12.49 -33.76
CA GLU A 433 -7.35 13.10 -32.78
C GLU A 433 -7.03 12.08 -31.68
N ILE A 434 -6.34 11.00 -32.03
CA ILE A 434 -5.55 10.27 -31.06
C ILE A 434 -4.34 11.17 -30.89
N THR A 435 -4.24 11.83 -29.74
CA THR A 435 -3.15 12.78 -29.50
C THR A 435 -1.82 12.02 -29.59
N GLU A 436 -1.15 12.11 -30.74
CA GLU A 436 0.17 11.54 -31.03
C GLU A 436 1.30 12.19 -30.20
N GLU A 437 0.98 13.02 -29.21
CA GLU A 437 1.98 13.59 -28.28
C GLU A 437 2.43 12.64 -27.16
N GLN A 438 1.99 11.37 -27.15
CA GLN A 438 2.28 10.42 -26.06
C GLN A 438 2.88 9.06 -26.48
N SER A 439 3.33 8.91 -27.73
CA SER A 439 3.99 7.67 -28.24
C SER A 439 5.47 7.83 -28.64
N LYS A 440 6.08 9.01 -28.42
CA LYS A 440 7.52 9.03 -28.10
C LYS A 440 7.63 8.72 -26.61
N GLU A 441 8.57 7.87 -26.21
CA GLU A 441 9.10 7.89 -24.84
C GLU A 441 9.39 9.35 -24.50
N LYS A 442 8.46 10.00 -23.79
CA LYS A 442 8.77 11.27 -23.15
C LYS A 442 9.73 10.87 -22.07
N GLU A 443 11.03 11.08 -22.31
CA GLU A 443 12.00 11.11 -21.24
C GLU A 443 11.36 11.90 -20.10
N SER A 444 11.01 11.19 -19.05
CA SER A 444 10.40 11.78 -17.87
C SER A 444 11.41 12.75 -17.30
N ILE A 445 10.98 13.97 -17.03
CA ILE A 445 11.82 14.94 -16.34
C ILE A 445 12.00 14.41 -14.93
N LYS A 446 13.24 14.06 -14.57
CA LYS A 446 13.57 13.40 -13.31
C LYS A 446 13.67 14.43 -12.19
N VAL A 447 12.74 14.37 -11.24
CA VAL A 447 12.66 15.24 -10.07
C VAL A 447 13.22 14.51 -8.84
N GLY A 448 14.41 14.88 -8.41
CA GLY A 448 15.07 14.34 -7.23
C GLY A 448 14.38 14.73 -5.92
N SER A 449 14.22 13.76 -5.02
CA SER A 449 13.73 13.95 -3.66
C SER A 449 14.52 13.11 -2.67
N ARG A 450 14.61 13.55 -1.41
CA ARG A 450 14.99 12.66 -0.30
C ARG A 450 13.91 11.62 -0.05
N GLY A 451 14.30 10.50 0.58
CA GLY A 451 13.41 9.38 0.89
C GLY A 451 12.42 9.61 2.04
N SER A 452 12.66 10.60 2.92
CA SER A 452 11.73 10.90 4.02
C SER A 452 10.33 11.27 3.49
N GLN A 453 9.27 10.82 4.16
CA GLN A 453 7.88 11.06 3.75
C GLN A 453 7.55 12.56 3.58
N LEU A 454 8.10 13.41 4.45
CA LEU A 454 7.96 14.86 4.35
C LEU A 454 8.59 15.42 3.06
N ALA A 455 9.78 14.96 2.69
CA ALA A 455 10.43 15.38 1.45
C ALA A 455 9.65 14.89 0.22
N LEU A 456 9.19 13.64 0.22
CA LEU A 456 8.37 13.10 -0.86
C LEU A 456 7.06 13.87 -1.04
N ASN A 457 6.35 14.18 0.05
CA ASN A 457 5.12 14.98 -0.02
C ASN A 457 5.38 16.40 -0.54
N GLN A 458 6.51 17.00 -0.20
CA GLN A 458 6.91 18.30 -0.76
C GLN A 458 7.19 18.22 -2.25
N THR A 459 7.96 17.21 -2.68
CA THR A 459 8.26 16.97 -4.10
C THR A 459 7.00 16.70 -4.89
N ARG A 460 6.08 15.87 -4.38
CA ARG A 460 4.77 15.59 -5.00
C ARG A 460 3.96 16.87 -5.22
N ARG A 461 3.99 17.83 -4.28
CA ARG A 461 3.31 19.12 -4.43
C ARG A 461 3.90 19.95 -5.56
N VAL A 462 5.23 19.98 -5.68
CA VAL A 462 5.91 20.67 -6.78
C VAL A 462 5.63 19.98 -8.12
N VAL A 463 5.68 18.65 -8.16
CA VAL A 463 5.33 17.87 -9.35
C VAL A 463 3.89 18.13 -9.77
N ALA A 464 2.93 18.19 -8.85
CA ALA A 464 1.55 18.52 -9.18
C ALA A 464 1.42 19.94 -9.79
N MET A 465 2.16 20.93 -9.28
CA MET A 465 2.21 22.28 -9.88
C MET A 465 2.83 22.28 -11.28
N LEU A 466 3.84 21.43 -11.51
CA LEU A 466 4.46 21.25 -12.83
C LEU A 466 3.50 20.56 -13.80
N GLU A 467 2.85 19.46 -13.39
CA GLU A 467 1.86 18.71 -14.17
C GLU A 467 0.65 19.60 -14.52
N GLU A 468 0.23 20.51 -13.63
CA GLU A 468 -0.85 21.47 -13.90
C GLU A 468 -0.48 22.49 -14.97
N LYS A 469 0.75 23.04 -14.93
CA LYS A 469 1.21 24.06 -15.88
C LYS A 469 1.72 23.47 -17.20
N PHE A 470 2.22 22.24 -17.17
CA PHE A 470 2.80 21.53 -18.29
C PHE A 470 2.13 20.15 -18.43
N PRO A 471 0.82 20.08 -18.75
CA PRO A 471 0.07 18.82 -18.80
C PRO A 471 0.55 17.86 -19.89
N GLN A 472 1.30 18.38 -20.86
CA GLN A 472 1.93 17.58 -21.90
C GLN A 472 3.25 16.96 -21.44
N GLU A 473 3.90 17.45 -20.39
CA GLU A 473 5.18 16.91 -19.92
C GLU A 473 4.96 15.84 -18.84
N SER A 474 5.95 14.96 -18.66
CA SER A 474 5.92 13.93 -17.62
C SER A 474 7.05 14.16 -16.62
N PHE A 475 6.72 14.03 -15.33
CA PHE A 475 7.65 14.26 -14.23
C PHE A 475 7.72 13.01 -13.37
N GLU A 476 8.92 12.49 -13.17
CA GLU A 476 9.17 11.27 -12.39
C GLU A 476 9.95 11.62 -11.12
N ILE A 477 9.51 11.13 -9.96
CA ILE A 477 10.23 11.38 -8.70
C ILE A 477 11.31 10.32 -8.52
N ILE A 478 12.57 10.76 -8.46
CA ILE A 478 13.72 9.90 -8.19
C ILE A 478 14.14 10.07 -6.74
N ILE A 479 14.11 8.98 -5.98
CA ILE A 479 14.51 8.98 -4.57
C ILE A 479 16.03 8.88 -4.47
N ILE A 480 16.65 9.90 -3.89
CA ILE A 480 18.08 9.93 -3.60
C ILE A 480 18.29 9.53 -2.14
N GLN A 481 18.94 8.39 -1.91
CA GLN A 481 19.35 7.97 -0.57
C GLN A 481 20.48 8.89 -0.07
N THR A 482 20.23 9.60 1.03
CA THR A 482 21.23 10.48 1.67
C THR A 482 21.84 9.80 2.88
N GLU A 483 23.12 10.07 3.20
CA GLU A 483 23.78 9.51 4.40
C GLU A 483 23.07 9.92 5.69
N GLY A 484 22.50 11.12 5.74
CA GLY A 484 21.73 11.57 6.89
C GLY A 484 20.36 10.90 7.06
N ASP A 485 19.87 10.16 6.05
CA ASP A 485 18.71 9.27 6.22
C ASP A 485 19.15 7.88 6.76
N LYS A 486 20.43 7.50 6.62
CA LYS A 486 21.01 6.22 7.08
C LYS A 486 21.53 6.27 8.51
N ASP A 487 22.07 7.41 8.96
CA ASP A 487 22.67 7.55 10.29
C ASP A 487 21.82 8.46 11.21
N GLN A 488 21.00 7.84 12.05
CA GLN A 488 20.18 8.53 13.06
C GLN A 488 20.90 8.74 14.41
N PHE A 489 22.12 8.20 14.58
CA PHE A 489 22.79 8.09 15.88
C PHE A 489 23.95 9.08 16.06
N SER A 490 24.62 9.49 14.98
CA SER A 490 25.76 10.41 15.05
C SER A 490 25.34 11.90 15.19
N LYS A 491 26.17 12.75 15.82
CA LYS A 491 25.90 14.20 15.95
C LYS A 491 26.04 14.87 14.56
N LEU A 492 25.06 15.70 14.16
CA LEU A 492 25.07 16.40 12.86
C LEU A 492 26.33 17.27 12.64
N SER A 493 26.93 17.76 13.73
CA SER A 493 28.20 18.51 13.73
C SER A 493 29.42 17.64 13.40
N GLN A 494 29.34 16.32 13.58
CA GLN A 494 30.40 15.35 13.27
C GLN A 494 30.29 14.81 11.82
N ILE A 495 29.11 14.85 11.21
CA ILE A 495 28.86 14.32 9.85
C ILE A 495 29.05 15.41 8.77
N GLY A 496 29.14 16.70 9.15
CA GLY A 496 29.41 17.81 8.21
C GLY A 496 28.29 18.84 8.03
N GLY A 497 27.38 18.98 9.00
CA GLY A 497 26.41 20.09 9.04
C GLY A 497 25.21 19.94 8.09
N LYS A 498 24.48 21.05 7.82
CA LYS A 498 23.29 21.06 6.94
C LYS A 498 23.57 20.57 5.51
N GLY A 499 24.81 20.70 5.04
CA GLY A 499 25.21 20.31 3.69
C GLY A 499 25.20 18.81 3.42
N VAL A 500 25.16 17.95 4.45
CA VAL A 500 25.19 16.48 4.28
C VAL A 500 24.01 15.98 3.45
N PHE A 501 22.82 16.54 3.64
CA PHE A 501 21.59 16.10 2.96
C PHE A 501 21.47 16.61 1.51
N VAL A 502 22.22 17.65 1.16
CA VAL A 502 22.10 18.34 -0.12
C VAL A 502 23.18 17.87 -1.09
N LYS A 503 24.38 17.53 -0.60
CA LYS A 503 25.51 17.10 -1.43
C LYS A 503 25.20 15.90 -2.34
N GLN A 504 24.53 14.84 -1.84
CA GLN A 504 24.22 13.69 -2.70
C GLN A 504 23.21 14.03 -3.81
N ILE A 505 22.29 14.96 -3.52
CA ILE A 505 21.30 15.41 -4.50
C ILE A 505 21.96 16.32 -5.54
N GLU A 506 22.84 17.24 -5.11
CA GLU A 506 23.64 18.06 -6.01
C GLU A 506 24.53 17.21 -6.92
N GLN A 507 25.14 16.14 -6.39
CA GLN A 507 25.90 15.21 -7.20
C GLN A 507 25.00 14.50 -8.23
N ALA A 508 23.79 14.08 -7.84
CA ALA A 508 22.84 13.47 -8.77
C ALA A 508 22.39 14.44 -9.89
N LEU A 509 22.27 15.74 -9.60
CA LEU A 509 22.01 16.78 -10.59
C LEU A 509 23.18 16.92 -11.57
N LEU A 510 24.41 16.97 -11.06
CA LEU A 510 25.62 17.10 -11.88
C LEU A 510 25.89 15.85 -12.73
N ASP A 511 25.60 14.66 -12.20
CA ASP A 511 25.73 13.38 -12.90
C ASP A 511 24.64 13.16 -13.97
N GLY A 512 23.64 14.04 -14.07
CA GLY A 512 22.50 13.85 -14.98
C GLY A 512 21.54 12.73 -14.56
N LYS A 513 21.62 12.24 -13.32
CA LYS A 513 20.69 11.23 -12.77
C LYS A 513 19.31 11.81 -12.51
N ILE A 514 19.26 13.11 -12.21
CA ILE A 514 18.04 13.90 -12.03
C ILE A 514 18.19 15.23 -12.76
N ASP A 515 17.07 15.83 -13.16
CA ASP A 515 17.00 17.09 -13.91
C ASP A 515 16.77 18.30 -13.02
N MET A 516 16.00 18.09 -11.95
CA MET A 516 15.75 19.09 -10.91
C MET A 516 15.62 18.41 -9.57
N ALA A 517 15.77 19.15 -8.48
CA ALA A 517 15.59 18.66 -7.13
C ALA A 517 14.73 19.59 -6.29
N VAL A 518 13.91 19.03 -5.41
CA VAL A 518 13.02 19.81 -4.53
C VAL A 518 13.51 19.73 -3.10
N HIS A 519 13.68 20.90 -2.48
CA HIS A 519 14.20 21.03 -1.13
C HIS A 519 13.28 21.87 -0.23
N SER A 520 13.32 21.59 1.07
CA SER A 520 12.95 22.58 2.08
C SER A 520 14.07 23.61 2.19
N LEU A 521 13.78 24.88 1.86
CA LEU A 521 14.82 25.91 1.70
C LEU A 521 15.67 26.13 2.97
N LYS A 522 15.07 25.97 4.16
CA LYS A 522 15.77 26.09 5.46
C LYS A 522 16.91 25.08 5.66
N ASP A 523 16.89 23.98 4.90
CA ASP A 523 17.86 22.89 4.95
C ASP A 523 18.91 23.02 3.82
N VAL A 524 18.75 24.00 2.91
CA VAL A 524 19.69 24.26 1.81
C VAL A 524 20.76 25.26 2.26
N PRO A 525 22.06 24.93 2.15
CA PRO A 525 23.14 25.85 2.49
C PRO A 525 23.12 27.11 1.62
N THR A 526 23.73 28.20 2.09
CA THR A 526 23.84 29.45 1.32
C THR A 526 24.83 29.34 0.16
N LYS A 527 25.83 28.48 0.30
CA LYS A 527 26.79 28.12 -0.75
C LYS A 527 26.40 26.77 -1.37
N LEU A 528 26.05 26.78 -2.65
CA LEU A 528 25.71 25.58 -3.42
C LEU A 528 26.95 25.00 -4.11
N SER A 529 26.87 23.76 -4.55
CA SER A 529 27.91 23.15 -5.39
C SER A 529 28.03 23.88 -6.73
N SER A 530 29.28 24.07 -7.19
CA SER A 530 29.57 24.72 -8.48
C SER A 530 28.84 24.01 -9.62
N GLY A 531 28.20 24.78 -10.50
CA GLY A 531 27.40 24.24 -11.61
C GLY A 531 25.94 23.92 -11.25
N THR A 532 25.48 24.24 -10.04
CA THR A 532 24.06 24.16 -9.65
C THR A 532 23.51 25.52 -9.21
N MET A 533 22.20 25.70 -9.27
CA MET A 533 21.52 26.90 -8.79
C MET A 533 20.09 26.62 -8.33
N LEU A 534 19.56 27.46 -7.42
CA LEU A 534 18.13 27.51 -7.14
C LEU A 534 17.44 28.30 -8.26
N ALA A 535 16.46 27.68 -8.90
CA ALA A 535 15.79 28.25 -10.08
C ALA A 535 14.35 28.73 -9.82
N ALA A 536 13.69 28.22 -8.78
CA ALA A 536 12.36 28.71 -8.42
C ALA A 536 11.99 28.47 -6.96
N PHE A 537 11.14 29.37 -6.46
CA PHE A 537 10.58 29.35 -5.12
C PHE A 537 9.06 29.41 -5.20
N PRO A 538 8.34 28.28 -5.03
CA PRO A 538 6.89 28.29 -4.94
C PRO A 538 6.38 29.18 -3.80
N LYS A 539 5.09 29.49 -3.80
CA LYS A 539 4.45 30.30 -2.74
C LYS A 539 4.77 29.73 -1.36
N ARG A 540 5.31 30.58 -0.48
CA ARG A 540 5.73 30.22 0.88
C ARG A 540 4.51 29.75 1.68
N ALA A 541 4.64 28.59 2.34
CA ALA A 541 3.67 28.12 3.32
C ALA A 541 3.85 28.85 4.67
N ASN A 542 3.09 28.44 5.69
CA ASN A 542 3.21 29.02 7.02
C ASN A 542 4.65 28.88 7.56
N ALA A 543 5.30 30.02 7.80
CA ALA A 543 6.69 30.08 8.23
C ALA A 543 6.87 29.88 9.74
N PHE A 544 5.79 29.95 10.51
CA PHE A 544 5.85 29.99 11.96
C PHE A 544 6.11 28.63 12.59
N ASP A 545 6.50 28.68 13.85
CA ASP A 545 6.62 27.49 14.69
C ASP A 545 5.31 27.27 15.46
N VAL A 546 5.03 26.01 15.77
CA VAL A 546 3.81 25.57 16.44
C VAL A 546 4.17 24.82 17.72
N PHE A 547 3.53 25.21 18.80
CA PHE A 547 3.46 24.49 20.06
C PHE A 547 2.47 23.34 19.94
N ILE A 548 2.85 22.17 20.45
CA ILE A 548 2.01 20.98 20.42
C ILE A 548 2.09 20.32 21.80
N SER A 549 0.93 20.12 22.43
CA SER A 549 0.81 19.43 23.72
C SER A 549 -0.39 18.49 23.71
N ARG A 550 -0.41 17.52 24.61
CA ARG A 550 -1.57 16.63 24.85
C ARG A 550 -2.43 17.10 26.01
N GLU A 551 -1.87 17.89 26.91
CA GLU A 551 -2.50 18.22 28.20
C GLU A 551 -2.75 19.72 28.33
N TYR A 552 -1.87 20.55 27.78
CA TYR A 552 -1.91 21.99 27.97
C TYR A 552 -2.41 22.69 26.70
N PRO A 553 -3.53 23.44 26.76
CA PRO A 553 -4.11 24.10 25.59
C PRO A 553 -3.20 25.14 24.94
N GLU A 554 -2.37 25.81 25.73
CA GLU A 554 -1.54 26.94 25.33
C GLU A 554 -0.17 26.86 26.02
N PHE A 555 0.86 27.41 25.40
CA PHE A 555 2.23 27.50 25.89
C PHE A 555 2.31 28.18 27.27
N ASN A 556 1.50 29.22 27.49
CA ASN A 556 1.47 29.93 28.77
C ASN A 556 0.90 29.09 29.93
N ARG A 557 0.18 27.98 29.63
CA ARG A 557 -0.42 27.08 30.63
C ARG A 557 0.53 25.98 31.08
N LEU A 558 1.72 25.89 30.50
CA LEU A 558 2.74 24.93 30.93
C LEU A 558 3.11 25.14 32.41
N PRO A 559 3.21 24.07 33.21
CA PRO A 559 3.59 24.16 34.61
C PRO A 559 5.03 24.68 34.77
N MET A 560 5.37 25.10 35.99
CA MET A 560 6.74 25.53 36.30
C MET A 560 7.71 24.34 36.13
N GLY A 561 8.78 24.52 35.38
CA GLY A 561 9.77 23.48 35.13
C GLY A 561 9.38 22.44 34.07
N ALA A 562 8.37 22.72 33.24
CA ALA A 562 7.88 21.82 32.19
C ALA A 562 8.98 21.39 31.20
N LYS A 563 8.88 20.15 30.72
CA LYS A 563 9.76 19.51 29.74
C LYS A 563 9.26 19.77 28.32
N VAL A 564 10.04 20.54 27.55
CA VAL A 564 9.70 20.91 26.17
C VAL A 564 10.68 20.27 25.18
N GLY A 565 10.17 19.45 24.27
CA GLY A 565 10.95 18.78 23.24
C GLY A 565 11.26 19.67 22.03
N THR A 566 12.53 20.04 21.85
CA THR A 566 13.01 20.63 20.58
C THR A 566 14.53 20.56 20.48
N GLY A 567 15.06 20.27 19.29
CA GLY A 567 16.52 20.26 19.04
C GLY A 567 17.07 21.55 18.42
N SER A 568 16.27 22.61 18.31
CA SER A 568 16.69 23.85 17.66
C SER A 568 17.16 24.89 18.68
N LEU A 569 18.45 25.23 18.66
CA LEU A 569 19.01 26.28 19.52
C LEU A 569 18.30 27.63 19.33
N ARG A 570 17.86 27.95 18.10
CA ARG A 570 17.00 29.12 17.80
C ARG A 570 15.71 29.14 18.63
N ARG A 571 15.01 28.01 18.71
CA ARG A 571 13.75 27.91 19.47
C ARG A 571 14.02 27.96 20.96
N ILE A 572 15.03 27.21 21.42
CA ILE A 572 15.43 27.16 22.84
C ILE A 572 15.78 28.56 23.33
N SER A 573 16.59 29.30 22.56
CA SER A 573 17.04 30.63 22.96
C SER A 573 15.89 31.64 23.10
N GLN A 574 14.96 31.68 22.14
CA GLN A 574 13.81 32.56 22.20
C GLN A 574 12.81 32.17 23.31
N LEU A 575 12.54 30.87 23.49
CA LEU A 575 11.63 30.39 24.53
C LEU A 575 12.19 30.58 25.94
N ARG A 576 13.52 30.50 26.13
CA ARG A 576 14.17 30.78 27.41
C ARG A 576 13.98 32.22 27.87
N GLN A 577 13.88 33.18 26.96
CA GLN A 577 13.59 34.57 27.34
C GLN A 577 12.17 34.73 27.89
N LEU A 578 11.22 33.95 27.38
CA LEU A 578 9.82 33.99 27.81
C LEU A 578 9.60 33.17 29.09
N ARG A 579 10.24 32.00 29.18
CA ARG A 579 10.11 31.05 30.29
C ARG A 579 11.47 30.42 30.64
N PRO A 580 12.31 31.10 31.47
CA PRO A 580 13.63 30.61 31.85
C PRO A 580 13.62 29.29 32.63
N ASP A 581 12.47 28.91 33.20
CA ASP A 581 12.30 27.72 34.01
C ASP A 581 12.12 26.42 33.20
N LEU A 582 11.83 26.51 31.89
CA LEU A 582 11.58 25.33 31.06
C LEU A 582 12.81 24.43 30.90
N LYS A 583 12.57 23.12 30.94
CA LYS A 583 13.57 22.09 30.69
C LYS A 583 13.48 21.63 29.24
N PHE A 584 14.49 21.96 28.44
CA PHE A 584 14.51 21.56 27.04
C PHE A 584 15.08 20.16 26.86
N VAL A 585 14.34 19.30 26.18
CA VAL A 585 14.75 17.94 25.81
C VAL A 585 15.05 17.90 24.32
N GLU A 586 16.25 17.47 23.96
CA GLU A 586 16.64 17.35 22.55
C GLU A 586 15.88 16.19 21.89
N ILE A 587 15.00 16.50 20.93
CA ILE A 587 14.30 15.49 20.13
C ILE A 587 14.75 15.54 18.68
N ARG A 588 14.95 14.35 18.10
CA ARG A 588 15.39 14.13 16.71
C ARG A 588 14.47 13.13 16.00
N GLY A 589 14.75 12.88 14.73
CA GLY A 589 13.94 12.03 13.86
C GLY A 589 12.97 12.84 12.99
N ASN A 590 12.15 12.13 12.21
CA ASN A 590 11.08 12.70 11.41
C ASN A 590 9.94 13.25 12.30
N ILE A 591 8.98 13.95 11.69
CA ILE A 591 7.90 14.64 12.44
C ILE A 591 7.04 13.64 13.21
N ASP A 592 6.68 12.52 12.61
CA ASP A 592 5.99 11.38 13.20
C ASP A 592 6.72 10.85 14.44
N THR A 593 8.03 10.63 14.33
CA THR A 593 8.85 10.14 15.44
C THR A 593 8.86 11.14 16.59
N ARG A 594 8.93 12.44 16.29
CA ARG A 594 8.89 13.51 17.31
C ARG A 594 7.53 13.64 17.98
N LEU A 595 6.44 13.48 17.23
CA LEU A 595 5.08 13.41 17.80
C LEU A 595 4.92 12.17 18.68
N ASN A 596 5.52 11.05 18.30
CA ASN A 596 5.51 9.85 19.15
C ASN A 596 6.31 10.06 20.44
N LYS A 597 7.46 10.74 20.37
CA LYS A 597 8.25 11.11 21.57
C LYS A 597 7.46 11.97 22.55
N LEU A 598 6.56 12.85 22.08
CA LEU A 598 5.63 13.56 22.96
C LEU A 598 4.75 12.60 23.80
N LYS A 599 4.42 11.43 23.26
CA LYS A 599 3.65 10.39 23.97
C LYS A 599 4.53 9.51 24.86
N THR A 600 5.73 9.17 24.40
CA THR A 600 6.54 8.09 24.99
C THR A 600 7.65 8.58 25.92
N GLU A 601 8.09 9.84 25.80
CA GLU A 601 9.27 10.38 26.52
C GLU A 601 8.91 11.37 27.64
N ASP A 602 7.67 11.32 28.17
CA ASP A 602 7.21 12.16 29.29
C ASP A 602 7.50 13.65 29.06
N LEU A 603 7.09 14.15 27.89
CA LEU A 603 7.24 15.55 27.50
C LEU A 603 5.90 16.26 27.68
N ASP A 604 5.92 17.47 28.25
CA ASP A 604 4.72 18.30 28.41
C ASP A 604 4.31 18.93 27.08
N ALA A 605 5.28 19.22 26.21
CA ALA A 605 5.05 19.76 24.87
C ALA A 605 6.24 19.54 23.92
N ILE A 606 6.00 19.70 22.63
CA ILE A 606 7.06 19.81 21.61
C ILE A 606 6.85 21.04 20.73
N ILE A 607 7.93 21.52 20.13
CA ILE A 607 7.91 22.67 19.23
C ILE A 607 8.39 22.27 17.84
N LEU A 608 7.52 22.40 16.85
CA LEU A 608 7.77 22.01 15.46
C LEU A 608 7.49 23.18 14.50
N ALA A 609 7.83 23.02 13.22
CA ALA A 609 7.54 24.03 12.21
C ALA A 609 6.14 23.77 11.66
N MET A 610 5.28 24.79 11.59
CA MET A 610 3.89 24.63 11.14
C MET A 610 3.82 24.06 9.72
N ALA A 611 4.66 24.55 8.81
CA ALA A 611 4.76 24.00 7.45
C ALA A 611 5.03 22.49 7.40
N GLY A 612 5.74 21.93 8.39
CA GLY A 612 5.99 20.48 8.46
C GLY A 612 4.73 19.69 8.83
N ILE A 613 3.96 20.20 9.78
CA ILE A 613 2.68 19.64 10.23
C ILE A 613 1.65 19.70 9.09
N ASP A 614 1.46 20.89 8.50
CA ASP A 614 0.51 21.12 7.40
C ASP A 614 0.75 20.21 6.20
N ARG A 615 2.02 19.97 5.86
CA ARG A 615 2.40 19.17 4.67
C ARG A 615 2.17 17.67 4.84
N LEU A 616 2.02 17.20 6.07
CA LEU A 616 1.79 15.80 6.38
C LEU A 616 0.37 15.53 6.88
N SER A 617 -0.46 16.58 7.05
CA SER A 617 -1.81 16.49 7.60
C SER A 617 -1.89 15.69 8.92
N LEU A 618 -0.86 15.82 9.77
CA LEU A 618 -0.67 14.97 10.96
C LEU A 618 -1.47 15.40 12.18
N ILE A 619 -2.04 16.61 12.17
CA ILE A 619 -2.80 17.13 13.29
C ILE A 619 -4.10 17.71 12.75
N SER A 620 -5.18 17.00 13.02
CA SER A 620 -6.57 17.32 12.72
C SER A 620 -7.27 17.76 14.01
N GLN A 621 -8.36 18.52 13.89
CA GLN A 621 -9.25 18.74 15.03
C GLN A 621 -9.80 17.39 15.50
N GLY A 622 -9.44 16.96 16.72
CA GLY A 622 -9.88 15.69 17.31
C GLY A 622 -8.77 14.68 17.64
N ASP A 623 -7.53 14.91 17.20
CA ASP A 623 -6.41 13.95 17.38
C ASP A 623 -5.81 13.93 18.81
N GLY A 624 -6.48 14.59 19.78
CA GLY A 624 -6.04 14.65 21.17
C GLY A 624 -4.81 15.53 21.41
N TYR A 625 -4.50 16.43 20.48
CA TYR A 625 -3.45 17.45 20.64
C TYR A 625 -4.05 18.85 20.68
N TYR A 626 -3.50 19.67 21.57
CA TYR A 626 -3.63 21.11 21.54
C TYR A 626 -2.50 21.70 20.71
N THR A 627 -2.82 22.69 19.88
CA THR A 627 -1.85 23.40 19.06
C THR A 627 -1.99 24.91 19.20
N GLU A 628 -0.86 25.60 19.33
CA GLU A 628 -0.79 27.06 19.37
C GLU A 628 0.31 27.53 18.40
N LEU A 629 -0.03 28.47 17.53
CA LEU A 629 0.92 29.08 16.61
C LEU A 629 1.64 30.23 17.28
N PHE A 630 2.98 30.24 17.23
CA PHE A 630 3.76 31.39 17.67
C PHE A 630 3.78 32.45 16.58
N ASP A 631 3.37 33.67 16.92
CA ASP A 631 3.56 34.81 16.03
C ASP A 631 5.06 35.17 15.90
N VAL A 632 5.35 36.07 14.96
CA VAL A 632 6.72 36.50 14.68
C VAL A 632 7.35 37.25 15.86
N ASP A 633 6.53 37.80 16.76
CA ASP A 633 6.98 38.53 17.93
C ASP A 633 7.44 37.62 19.06
N THR A 634 6.77 36.47 19.18
CA THR A 634 7.07 35.41 20.13
C THR A 634 8.23 34.55 19.64
N MET A 635 8.25 34.20 18.36
CA MET A 635 9.30 33.36 17.79
C MET A 635 9.59 33.71 16.34
N VAL A 636 10.72 34.37 16.09
CA VAL A 636 11.25 34.60 14.75
C VAL A 636 11.64 33.26 14.11
N PRO A 637 11.02 32.87 12.98
CA PRO A 637 11.27 31.61 12.27
C PRO A 637 12.72 31.35 11.86
N ALA A 638 13.00 30.09 11.51
CA ALA A 638 14.22 29.75 10.80
C ALA A 638 14.21 30.35 9.39
N ILE A 639 15.38 30.78 8.92
CA ILE A 639 15.60 31.32 7.57
C ILE A 639 15.11 30.35 6.50
N GLY A 640 14.27 30.83 5.59
CA GLY A 640 13.65 30.01 4.54
C GLY A 640 12.57 29.04 5.01
N GLN A 641 12.15 29.06 6.30
CA GLN A 641 11.10 28.17 6.80
C GLN A 641 9.78 28.42 6.08
N GLY A 642 9.08 27.33 5.74
CA GLY A 642 7.84 27.37 4.95
C GLY A 642 8.06 27.49 3.44
N CYS A 643 9.25 27.84 2.97
CA CYS A 643 9.56 27.91 1.54
C CYS A 643 10.11 26.57 1.02
N LEU A 644 9.72 26.22 -0.20
CA LEU A 644 10.37 25.18 -0.98
C LEU A 644 11.31 25.84 -2.00
N ALA A 645 12.37 25.14 -2.37
CA ALA A 645 13.27 25.61 -3.41
C ALA A 645 13.55 24.49 -4.40
N ILE A 646 13.54 24.84 -5.68
CA ILE A 646 13.78 23.92 -6.78
C ILE A 646 15.19 24.20 -7.32
N GLN A 647 16.06 23.20 -7.28
CA GLN A 647 17.45 23.29 -7.70
C GLN A 647 17.64 22.60 -9.06
N ILE A 648 18.44 23.20 -9.94
CA ILE A 648 18.82 22.67 -11.26
C ILE A 648 20.31 22.86 -11.52
N ARG A 649 20.82 22.30 -12.62
CA ARG A 649 22.14 22.66 -13.17
C ARG A 649 22.12 24.09 -13.72
N SER A 650 23.18 24.86 -13.51
CA SER A 650 23.26 26.27 -13.91
C SER A 650 23.18 26.50 -15.43
N ASN A 651 23.49 25.50 -16.24
CA ASN A 651 23.41 25.55 -17.70
C ASN A 651 22.10 25.00 -18.28
N ASP A 652 21.15 24.58 -17.45
CA ASP A 652 19.87 23.98 -17.88
C ASP A 652 18.83 25.04 -18.20
N SER A 653 19.00 25.68 -19.36
CA SER A 653 18.09 26.74 -19.84
C SER A 653 16.65 26.28 -20.07
N GLN A 654 16.43 24.98 -20.30
CA GLN A 654 15.11 24.44 -20.57
C GLN A 654 14.31 24.31 -19.27
N ASN A 655 14.89 23.70 -18.24
CA ASN A 655 14.25 23.62 -16.93
C ASN A 655 14.13 24.99 -16.26
N MET A 656 15.09 25.91 -16.49
CA MET A 656 14.95 27.29 -16.04
C MET A 656 13.66 27.95 -16.54
N LYS A 657 13.35 27.84 -17.85
CA LYS A 657 12.12 28.39 -18.42
C LYS A 657 10.85 27.79 -17.81
N ARG A 658 10.84 26.49 -17.53
CA ARG A 658 9.71 25.82 -16.86
C ARG A 658 9.50 26.36 -15.46
N LEU A 659 10.58 26.46 -14.70
CA LEU A 659 10.55 26.79 -13.29
C LEU A 659 10.19 28.26 -13.04
N GLN A 660 10.46 29.17 -13.98
CA GLN A 660 9.93 30.54 -13.95
C GLN A 660 8.41 30.57 -13.78
N ALA A 661 7.67 29.63 -14.37
CA ALA A 661 6.22 29.58 -14.25
C ALA A 661 5.73 29.17 -12.84
N LEU A 662 6.57 28.53 -12.04
CA LEU A 662 6.29 28.12 -10.66
C LEU A 662 6.81 29.12 -9.63
N ASN A 663 7.70 30.02 -10.05
CA ASN A 663 8.33 30.96 -9.16
C ASN A 663 7.31 32.00 -8.65
N HIS A 664 7.25 32.15 -7.33
CA HIS A 664 6.47 33.19 -6.69
C HIS A 664 7.41 34.33 -6.29
N GLU A 665 7.44 35.38 -7.10
CA GLU A 665 8.36 36.53 -6.97
C GLU A 665 8.43 37.08 -5.55
N LYS A 666 7.29 37.29 -4.88
CA LYS A 666 7.29 37.79 -3.49
C LYS A 666 7.97 36.82 -2.52
N SER A 667 7.80 35.50 -2.72
CA SER A 667 8.51 34.51 -1.89
C SER A 667 10.00 34.60 -2.12
N GLU A 668 10.42 34.65 -3.39
CA GLU A 668 11.82 34.71 -3.80
C GLU A 668 12.52 35.94 -3.21
N ILE A 669 11.92 37.12 -3.34
CA ILE A 669 12.44 38.37 -2.75
C ILE A 669 12.62 38.22 -1.23
N CYS A 670 11.58 37.75 -0.54
CA CYS A 670 11.62 37.58 0.91
C CYS A 670 12.74 36.62 1.35
N VAL A 671 12.81 35.42 0.75
CA VAL A 671 13.81 34.42 1.15
C VAL A 671 15.21 34.76 0.68
N THR A 672 15.35 35.59 -0.36
CA THR A 672 16.65 36.14 -0.78
C THR A 672 17.21 37.05 0.29
N ALA A 673 16.40 37.95 0.86
CA ALA A 673 16.83 38.81 1.97
C ALA A 673 17.21 38.00 3.21
N GLU A 674 16.37 37.03 3.60
CA GLU A 674 16.65 36.14 4.74
C GLU A 674 17.95 35.34 4.54
N ARG A 675 18.19 34.83 3.33
CA ARG A 675 19.39 34.03 3.03
C ARG A 675 20.64 34.88 2.88
N GLN A 676 20.53 36.11 2.40
CA GLN A 676 21.66 37.02 2.34
C GLN A 676 22.15 37.39 3.74
N TYR A 677 21.22 37.63 4.67
CA TYR A 677 21.54 37.78 6.10
C TYR A 677 22.34 36.58 6.63
N LEU A 678 21.87 35.34 6.39
CA LEU A 678 22.61 34.13 6.77
C LEU A 678 23.99 34.03 6.11
N ARG A 679 24.08 34.36 4.82
CA ARG A 679 25.31 34.26 4.02
C ARG A 679 26.41 35.15 4.57
N ARG A 680 26.07 36.35 5.06
CA ARG A 680 27.04 37.31 5.61
C ARG A 680 27.71 36.84 6.90
N PHE A 681 27.03 36.03 7.72
CA PHE A 681 27.65 35.42 8.90
C PHE A 681 28.70 34.36 8.53
N GLY A 682 28.66 33.77 7.34
CA GLY A 682 29.66 32.77 6.92
C GLY A 682 29.70 31.49 7.77
N VAL A 683 28.79 31.33 8.75
CA VAL A 683 28.75 30.20 9.68
C VAL A 683 27.69 29.19 9.28
N ASP A 684 28.09 27.92 9.23
CA ASP A 684 27.16 26.79 9.24
C ASP A 684 26.63 26.56 10.67
N CYS A 685 25.47 27.16 11.00
CA CYS A 685 24.53 26.73 12.04
C CYS A 685 25.03 26.48 13.48
N ARG A 686 26.11 27.13 13.96
CA ARG A 686 26.51 27.03 15.38
C ARG A 686 25.72 27.96 16.30
N TYR A 687 25.22 29.08 15.78
CA TYR A 687 24.50 30.09 16.55
C TYR A 687 22.97 29.99 16.36
N PRO A 688 22.16 30.31 17.40
CA PRO A 688 20.74 30.62 17.25
C PRO A 688 20.55 31.77 16.25
N ILE A 689 20.11 31.47 15.04
CA ILE A 689 19.88 32.49 13.99
C ILE A 689 18.52 32.27 13.35
N GLY A 690 17.80 33.36 13.13
CA GLY A 690 16.45 33.36 12.55
C GLY A 690 16.20 34.64 11.77
N ALA A 691 15.39 34.55 10.74
CA ALA A 691 14.92 35.72 10.03
C ALA A 691 13.59 35.44 9.33
N TYR A 692 12.75 36.46 9.27
CA TYR A 692 11.46 36.41 8.58
C TYR A 692 11.22 37.69 7.80
N CYS A 693 11.10 37.54 6.50
CA CYS A 693 10.82 38.62 5.57
C CYS A 693 9.41 38.51 5.00
N GLN A 694 8.73 39.66 4.92
CA GLN A 694 7.41 39.79 4.33
C GLN A 694 7.20 41.17 3.71
N PHE A 695 6.25 41.25 2.78
CA PHE A 695 5.71 42.53 2.31
C PHE A 695 4.63 43.03 3.25
N THR A 696 4.66 44.31 3.60
CA THR A 696 3.58 44.99 4.32
C THR A 696 2.40 45.28 3.38
N VAL A 697 1.28 45.71 3.96
CA VAL A 697 0.09 46.14 3.19
C VAL A 697 0.41 47.35 2.30
N SER A 698 1.32 48.24 2.73
CA SER A 698 1.81 49.39 1.96
C SER A 698 2.77 48.99 0.82
N GLY A 699 3.20 47.72 0.75
CA GLY A 699 4.14 47.22 -0.24
C GLY A 699 5.61 47.32 0.16
N ASP A 700 5.91 47.75 1.39
CA ASP A 700 7.28 47.81 1.91
C ASP A 700 7.80 46.41 2.22
N LEU A 701 9.09 46.17 2.00
CA LEU A 701 9.72 44.91 2.38
C LEU A 701 10.28 45.03 3.81
N THR A 702 9.81 44.18 4.71
CA THR A 702 10.27 44.16 6.11
C THR A 702 10.93 42.83 6.44
N LEU A 703 12.12 42.89 7.05
CA LEU A 703 12.89 41.75 7.52
C LEU A 703 13.07 41.87 9.04
N ILE A 704 12.53 40.90 9.78
CA ILE A 704 12.79 40.73 11.21
C ILE A 704 13.92 39.71 11.33
N ALA A 705 15.05 40.11 11.88
CA ALA A 705 16.22 39.26 12.05
C ALA A 705 16.55 39.08 13.53
N MET A 706 17.07 37.90 13.87
CA MET A 706 17.52 37.58 15.22
C MET A 706 18.86 36.83 15.21
N LEU A 707 19.67 37.11 16.23
CA LEU A 707 20.88 36.37 16.56
C LEU A 707 20.92 36.15 18.08
N GLY A 708 21.20 34.93 18.51
CA GLY A 708 21.46 34.60 19.91
C GLY A 708 22.88 34.08 20.09
N ASP A 709 23.31 34.06 21.35
CA ASP A 709 24.61 33.51 21.75
C ASP A 709 24.60 31.97 21.77
N GLU A 710 25.76 31.33 21.86
CA GLU A 710 25.85 29.86 21.89
C GLU A 710 25.14 29.24 23.11
N THR A 711 25.01 30.00 24.20
CA THR A 711 24.31 29.53 25.41
C THR A 711 22.78 29.63 25.27
N GLY A 712 22.32 30.46 24.32
CA GLY A 712 20.91 30.78 24.10
C GLY A 712 20.30 31.64 25.22
N GLN A 713 21.10 32.32 26.04
CA GLN A 713 20.61 33.20 27.11
C GLN A 713 20.39 34.63 26.62
N GLN A 714 21.19 35.10 25.67
CA GLN A 714 21.08 36.44 25.12
C GLN A 714 20.59 36.38 23.67
N ILE A 715 19.69 37.31 23.29
CA ILE A 715 19.27 37.48 21.90
C ILE A 715 19.27 38.95 21.54
N ILE A 716 19.60 39.21 20.28
CA ILE A 716 19.38 40.48 19.61
C ILE A 716 18.32 40.23 18.55
N ARG A 717 17.28 41.07 18.56
CA ARG A 717 16.21 41.06 17.56
C ARG A 717 16.02 42.47 17.04
N GLN A 718 16.03 42.64 15.72
CA GLN A 718 15.84 43.93 15.06
C GLN A 718 14.98 43.78 13.81
N THR A 719 14.28 44.87 13.47
CA THR A 719 13.41 44.95 12.29
C THR A 719 14.00 45.97 11.33
N PHE A 720 14.11 45.58 10.07
CA PHE A 720 14.62 46.40 8.98
C PHE A 720 13.55 46.52 7.92
N THR A 721 13.31 47.73 7.43
CA THR A 721 12.28 48.01 6.42
C THR A 721 12.88 48.81 5.28
N GLN A 722 12.59 48.38 4.06
CA GLN A 722 12.90 49.12 2.84
C GLN A 722 11.59 49.53 2.16
N SER A 723 11.42 50.85 2.02
CA SER A 723 10.26 51.46 1.37
C SER A 723 10.58 51.92 -0.05
N GLY A 724 9.56 51.90 -0.92
CA GLY A 724 9.65 52.42 -2.29
C GLY A 724 9.63 51.37 -3.39
N THR A 725 9.84 51.80 -4.64
CA THR A 725 9.71 50.96 -5.84
C THR A 725 10.97 50.18 -6.21
N ASN A 726 12.12 50.51 -5.61
CA ASN A 726 13.42 49.91 -5.91
C ASN A 726 13.90 49.04 -4.74
N ILE A 727 13.14 47.99 -4.44
CA ILE A 727 13.42 47.05 -3.35
C ILE A 727 14.53 46.10 -3.79
N ASP A 728 15.64 46.09 -3.06
CA ASP A 728 16.73 45.12 -3.26
C ASP A 728 16.81 44.21 -2.02
N PRO A 729 16.40 42.93 -2.12
CA PRO A 729 16.45 42.02 -0.99
C PRO A 729 17.87 41.76 -0.49
N VAL A 730 18.89 41.88 -1.34
CA VAL A 730 20.30 41.69 -0.95
C VAL A 730 20.75 42.82 -0.03
N ASP A 731 20.40 44.06 -0.37
CA ASP A 731 20.70 45.22 0.46
C ASP A 731 20.01 45.15 1.82
N LEU A 732 18.74 44.74 1.86
CA LEU A 732 18.02 44.55 3.12
C LEU A 732 18.66 43.46 4.00
N GLY A 733 19.07 42.35 3.39
CA GLY A 733 19.79 41.29 4.10
C GLY A 733 21.17 41.72 4.62
N ASN A 734 21.89 42.55 3.85
CA ASN A 734 23.16 43.16 4.28
C ASN A 734 22.95 44.12 5.45
N ALA A 735 21.96 45.02 5.34
CA ALA A 735 21.61 45.97 6.40
C ALA A 735 21.23 45.25 7.70
N ALA A 736 20.49 44.14 7.60
CA ALA A 736 20.16 43.33 8.77
C ALA A 736 21.39 42.70 9.44
N PHE A 737 22.36 42.25 8.65
CA PHE A 737 23.62 41.74 9.18
C PHE A 737 24.41 42.87 9.85
N ASP A 738 24.58 44.01 9.17
CA ASP A 738 25.38 45.13 9.68
C ASP A 738 24.76 45.70 10.96
N GLY A 739 23.43 45.83 11.03
CA GLY A 739 22.73 46.31 12.23
C GLY A 739 22.83 45.37 13.43
N ILE A 740 22.74 44.05 13.21
CA ILE A 740 22.88 43.07 14.29
C ILE A 740 24.35 42.92 14.71
N SER A 741 25.30 42.87 13.76
CA SER A 741 26.72 42.65 14.05
C SER A 741 27.43 43.84 14.70
N GLN A 742 26.94 45.06 14.48
CA GLN A 742 27.45 46.27 15.14
C GLN A 742 26.95 46.45 16.58
N ASN A 743 26.06 45.56 17.06
CA ASN A 743 25.64 45.56 18.45
C ASN A 743 26.81 45.09 19.34
N SER A 744 27.18 45.89 20.33
CA SER A 744 28.32 45.62 21.23
C SER A 744 28.27 44.24 21.90
N SER A 745 27.07 43.68 22.10
CA SER A 745 26.90 42.35 22.71
C SER A 745 27.39 41.22 21.81
N VAL A 746 27.42 41.41 20.48
CA VAL A 746 27.94 40.40 19.53
C VAL A 746 29.46 40.28 19.61
N ASP A 747 30.15 41.39 19.89
CA ASP A 747 31.60 41.39 20.08
C ASP A 747 32.03 40.58 21.31
N GLU A 748 31.18 40.48 22.33
CA GLU A 748 31.38 39.67 23.53
C GLU A 748 31.16 38.16 23.27
N TRP A 749 30.42 37.79 22.23
CA TRP A 749 30.15 36.38 21.88
C TRP A 749 31.28 35.75 21.04
N GLY A 750 32.29 36.53 20.66
CA GLY A 750 33.44 36.10 19.85
C GLY A 750 33.16 36.21 18.35
N ARG A 751 33.86 37.13 17.68
CA ARG A 751 33.81 37.32 16.22
C ARG A 751 34.39 36.15 15.44
#